data_AF-A0A497A2B7-F1
#
_entry.id   AF-A0A497A2B7-F1
#
_cell.length_a   1.000
_cell.length_b   1.000
_cell.length_c   1.000
_cell.angle_alpha   90.00
_cell.angle_beta   90.00
_cell.angle_gamma   90.00
#
_symmetry.space_group_name_H-M   'P 1'
#
loop_
_entity.id
_entity.type
_entity.pdbx_description
1 polymer ?
#
loop_
_entity_poly.entity_id
_entity_poly.type
_entity_poly.pdbx_seq_one_letter_code
_entity_poly.pdbx_strand_id
1 'polypeptide(L)'
;PVPSPVDDLIEELIEQGEERLTSEQLELCRAHREEAIPALIDLATDEYLQMEGAPGGGYAPIHAVELLGKLKAVEAVPALIDIVADVDPEATISNAAIRALMRIGPPALEPVLAFMRYSWDVETKTALAEVIEAIGQEDERVYETLVSVWEEAAWEEGKCLLAYPLARIGGERAIPLLEEALEDPYLYDVLDYNEVAAALEELGVEVPPEPFGLELFDASDVETLAQSILSDISDPGYLMTLVETAPEEWRSHPDDLAHAYTDIEWIGVTNLIAVQAITLPPEVSVPLIVALLREAEGLSFEASTRDYPRWLRKTYAHLAECAGPDFQLHLVGILLSLKHYLSNDYDIADDPDRLLVAARELSPEDEQLRRLFGRAGALILHGRTFWPRWPAETDHPLSGWLKGLMEFRRSLERVGQIPLRPSPEMEPAELSAMLMDALAEEEPPPCVTELLDLLIAQGQDFLSPSQRRRFARQRALVIPYLIRIVQDKRYWLEDGPGEGWAAVLAVRLLGELKATQAADTLVSTVADSRPEDVIHDAALFSLMTIGRPVLPAVQAYFRYGRDIETKTSLAEVLGRIGQRSPDSFTFLRQVWEAADWSQNRRMVALAFGDLRDRRAIPLLQAALKDRAADALDLSYAHWALGRLGAPAPPLPVEESSRLRTPAPYNPRLIYDEFGEPLRLKYNAWGEPLCPDCGQPLVQDESGEWVHPPEPPARRATATGRRRHKRKRKRRR
;
A
#
# COMPACT_ATOMS: atom_id res chain seq x y z
N PRO A 1 2.95 30.38 50.82
CA PRO A 1 3.83 29.19 50.70
C PRO A 1 4.94 29.51 49.70
N VAL A 2 6.20 29.26 50.06
CA VAL A 2 7.26 29.25 49.05
C VAL A 2 6.97 28.01 48.18
N PRO A 3 6.87 28.12 46.85
CA PRO A 3 6.64 26.95 46.00
C PRO A 3 7.75 25.93 46.25
N SER A 4 7.37 24.67 46.42
CA SER A 4 8.33 23.61 46.64
C SER A 4 9.12 23.38 45.34
N PRO A 5 10.45 23.22 45.38
CA PRO A 5 11.21 22.84 44.20
C PRO A 5 10.77 21.48 43.63
N VAL A 6 10.08 20.66 44.42
CA VAL A 6 9.48 19.40 43.95
C VAL A 6 8.21 19.67 43.14
N ASP A 7 7.35 20.62 43.56
CA ASP A 7 6.14 20.98 42.81
C ASP A 7 6.50 21.51 41.41
N ASP A 8 7.51 22.39 41.34
CA ASP A 8 8.02 22.93 40.08
C ASP A 8 8.57 21.81 39.16
N LEU A 9 9.24 20.80 39.74
CA LEU A 9 9.72 19.63 39.00
C LEU A 9 8.56 18.79 38.46
N ILE A 10 7.50 18.56 39.23
CA ILE A 10 6.35 17.77 38.78
C ILE A 10 5.65 18.47 37.60
N GLU A 11 5.47 19.79 37.67
CA GLU A 11 4.95 20.56 36.53
C GLU A 11 5.85 20.46 35.29
N GLU A 12 7.17 20.52 35.48
CA GLU A 12 8.14 20.32 34.40
C GLU A 12 8.01 18.94 33.74
N LEU A 13 7.95 17.87 34.54
CA LEU A 13 7.80 16.49 34.04
C LEU A 13 6.49 16.29 33.26
N ILE A 14 5.42 17.00 33.63
CA ILE A 14 4.13 16.97 32.93
C ILE A 14 4.23 17.58 31.53
N GLU A 15 5.05 18.61 31.34
CA GLU A 15 5.19 19.25 30.02
C GLU A 15 6.33 18.66 29.17
N GLN A 16 7.22 17.87 29.76
CA GLN A 16 8.49 17.43 29.17
C GLN A 16 8.37 16.55 27.91
N GLY A 17 7.27 15.84 27.72
CA GLY A 17 7.14 14.94 26.56
C GLY A 17 8.13 13.78 26.59
N GLU A 18 8.55 13.29 25.42
CA GLU A 18 9.53 12.19 25.27
C GLU A 18 10.98 12.61 25.64
N GLU A 19 11.22 13.88 25.99
CA GLU A 19 12.58 14.33 26.29
C GLU A 19 13.19 13.58 27.48
N ARG A 20 14.46 13.21 27.37
CA ARG A 20 15.15 12.39 28.38
C ARG A 20 15.33 13.15 29.69
N LEU A 21 15.11 12.45 30.81
CA LEU A 21 15.40 12.93 32.16
C LEU A 21 16.84 13.47 32.28
N THR A 22 16.96 14.67 32.86
CA THR A 22 18.23 15.34 33.05
C THR A 22 18.91 14.92 34.36
N SER A 23 20.22 15.11 34.45
CA SER A 23 20.96 14.87 35.70
C SER A 23 20.54 15.85 36.81
N GLU A 24 20.09 17.06 36.45
CA GLU A 24 19.65 18.08 37.41
C GLU A 24 18.34 17.67 38.10
N GLN A 25 17.39 17.13 37.34
CA GLN A 25 16.12 16.60 37.87
C GLN A 25 16.37 15.46 38.87
N LEU A 26 17.27 14.52 38.55
CA LEU A 26 17.62 13.44 39.47
C LEU A 26 18.30 13.94 40.75
N GLU A 27 19.21 14.91 40.65
CA GLU A 27 19.87 15.50 41.82
C GLU A 27 18.90 16.31 42.69
N LEU A 28 17.91 16.98 42.09
CA LEU A 28 16.83 17.66 42.82
C LEU A 28 16.01 16.65 43.63
N CYS A 29 15.56 15.56 42.99
CA CYS A 29 14.86 14.48 43.68
C CYS A 29 15.69 13.86 44.82
N ARG A 30 17.01 13.74 44.65
CA ARG A 30 17.91 13.25 45.71
C ARG A 30 17.99 14.22 46.89
N ALA A 31 18.08 15.52 46.61
CA ALA A 31 18.14 16.57 47.63
C ALA A 31 16.82 16.70 48.42
N HIS A 32 15.69 16.44 47.77
CA HIS A 32 14.34 16.58 48.33
C HIS A 32 13.60 15.24 48.46
N ARG A 33 14.33 14.15 48.74
CA ARG A 33 13.82 12.78 48.65
C ARG A 33 12.51 12.52 49.40
N GLU A 34 12.37 13.01 50.63
CA GLU A 34 11.19 12.75 51.47
C GLU A 34 9.90 13.34 50.87
N GLU A 35 10.02 14.41 50.08
CA GLU A 35 8.90 15.08 49.40
C GLU A 35 8.74 14.58 47.96
N ALA A 36 9.85 14.31 47.27
CA ALA A 36 9.85 13.84 45.90
C ALA A 36 9.26 12.43 45.74
N ILE A 37 9.53 11.50 46.66
CA ILE A 37 9.05 10.11 46.50
C ILE A 37 7.52 10.03 46.49
N PRO A 38 6.77 10.60 47.46
CA PRO A 38 5.31 10.59 47.40
C PRO A 38 4.75 11.27 46.15
N ALA A 39 5.29 12.43 45.77
CA ALA A 39 4.83 13.18 44.59
C ALA A 39 5.06 12.41 43.28
N LEU A 40 6.18 11.68 43.17
CA LEU A 40 6.47 10.84 42.01
C LEU A 40 5.60 9.57 41.99
N ILE A 41 5.24 9.00 43.15
CA ILE A 41 4.29 7.89 43.21
C ILE A 41 2.92 8.37 42.71
N ASP A 42 2.44 9.51 43.21
CA ASP A 42 1.17 10.10 42.79
C ASP A 42 1.15 10.35 41.27
N LEU A 43 2.23 10.93 40.73
CA LEU A 43 2.39 11.18 39.29
C LEU A 43 2.45 9.87 38.46
N ALA A 44 3.13 8.83 38.96
CA ALA A 44 3.23 7.54 38.28
C ALA A 44 1.88 6.82 38.16
N THR A 45 1.01 7.00 39.16
CA THR A 45 -0.31 6.36 39.23
C THR A 45 -1.45 7.22 38.67
N ASP A 46 -1.16 8.37 38.06
CA ASP A 46 -2.19 9.24 37.49
C ASP A 46 -2.66 8.72 36.12
N GLU A 47 -3.82 8.06 36.10
CA GLU A 47 -4.44 7.48 34.89
C GLU A 47 -4.70 8.51 33.78
N TYR A 48 -5.02 9.77 34.13
CA TYR A 48 -5.29 10.80 33.12
C TYR A 48 -4.00 11.18 32.38
N LEU A 49 -2.90 11.31 33.12
CA LEU A 49 -1.61 11.70 32.56
C LEU A 49 -0.91 10.57 31.78
N GLN A 50 -1.45 9.35 31.78
CA GLN A 50 -0.99 8.25 30.92
C GLN A 50 -1.55 8.33 29.50
N MET A 51 -2.62 9.10 29.26
CA MET A 51 -3.26 9.21 27.95
C MET A 51 -2.39 10.02 26.96
N GLU A 52 -2.35 9.59 25.69
CA GLU A 52 -1.58 10.29 24.62
C GLU A 52 -2.03 11.76 24.42
N GLY A 53 -3.28 12.08 24.76
CA GLY A 53 -3.84 13.45 24.70
C GLY A 53 -3.53 14.33 25.91
N ALA A 54 -2.86 13.80 26.95
CA ALA A 54 -2.47 14.56 28.13
C ALA A 54 -1.32 15.54 27.81
N PRO A 55 -1.09 16.57 28.64
CA PRO A 55 0.13 17.38 28.55
C PRO A 55 1.37 16.48 28.56
N GLY A 56 2.35 16.78 27.69
CA GLY A 56 3.53 15.93 27.54
C GLY A 56 3.23 14.55 26.93
N GLY A 57 2.07 14.32 26.32
CA GLY A 57 1.80 13.15 25.47
C GLY A 57 1.83 11.79 26.17
N GLY A 58 1.52 11.72 27.47
CA GLY A 58 1.53 10.46 28.23
C GLY A 58 2.85 10.12 28.92
N TYR A 59 3.90 10.94 28.76
CA TYR A 59 5.25 10.60 29.23
C TYR A 59 5.53 10.91 30.71
N ALA A 60 4.72 11.75 31.35
CA ALA A 60 4.97 12.18 32.73
C ALA A 60 4.99 11.00 33.73
N PRO A 61 4.03 10.04 33.68
CA PRO A 61 4.08 8.85 34.53
C PRO A 61 5.30 7.97 34.27
N ILE A 62 5.72 7.83 33.00
CA ILE A 62 6.92 7.05 32.62
C ILE A 62 8.18 7.67 33.25
N HIS A 63 8.33 9.00 33.17
CA HIS A 63 9.43 9.72 33.81
C HIS A 63 9.41 9.57 35.32
N ALA A 64 8.23 9.59 35.93
CA ALA A 64 8.07 9.39 37.36
C ALA A 64 8.55 8.00 37.80
N VAL A 65 8.09 6.95 37.10
CA VAL A 65 8.53 5.56 37.30
C VAL A 65 10.04 5.42 37.16
N GLU A 66 10.63 6.03 36.12
CA GLU A 66 12.08 6.00 35.91
C GLU A 66 12.85 6.66 37.06
N LEU A 67 12.38 7.81 37.56
CA LEU A 67 12.99 8.52 38.69
C LEU A 67 12.88 7.70 39.97
N LEU A 68 11.73 7.09 40.26
CA LEU A 68 11.54 6.20 41.41
C LEU A 68 12.54 5.05 41.41
N GLY A 69 12.76 4.42 40.24
CA GLY A 69 13.79 3.40 40.06
C GLY A 69 15.21 3.94 40.28
N LYS A 70 15.58 5.08 39.68
CA LYS A 70 16.90 5.72 39.85
C LYS A 70 17.17 6.18 41.29
N LEU A 71 16.13 6.50 42.05
CA LEU A 71 16.19 6.86 43.46
C LEU A 71 16.22 5.64 44.38
N LYS A 72 15.92 4.44 43.87
CA LYS A 72 15.72 3.23 44.67
C LYS A 72 14.66 3.44 45.77
N ALA A 73 13.51 3.98 45.38
CA ALA A 73 12.40 4.27 46.29
C ALA A 73 11.66 2.98 46.67
N VAL A 74 11.93 2.44 47.86
CA VAL A 74 11.29 1.20 48.35
C VAL A 74 9.80 1.41 48.58
N GLU A 75 9.42 2.64 48.92
CA GLU A 75 8.05 3.07 49.15
C GLU A 75 7.17 2.94 47.90
N ALA A 76 7.77 2.96 46.71
CA ALA A 76 7.07 2.88 45.43
C ALA A 76 6.79 1.44 44.97
N VAL A 77 7.37 0.42 45.62
CA VAL A 77 7.25 -0.97 45.16
C VAL A 77 5.80 -1.42 44.96
N PRO A 78 4.85 -1.17 45.88
CA PRO A 78 3.46 -1.55 45.66
C PRO A 78 2.85 -0.88 44.41
N ALA A 79 3.03 0.43 44.26
CA ALA A 79 2.50 1.17 43.12
C ALA A 79 3.12 0.71 41.78
N LEU A 80 4.39 0.33 41.78
CA LEU A 80 5.04 -0.21 40.58
C LEU A 80 4.51 -1.60 40.21
N ILE A 81 4.15 -2.44 41.20
CA ILE A 81 3.49 -3.73 40.94
C ILE A 81 2.09 -3.48 40.38
N ASP A 82 1.33 -2.55 40.97
CA ASP A 82 -0.01 -2.19 40.50
C ASP A 82 0.04 -1.64 39.07
N ILE A 83 1.04 -0.81 38.72
CA ILE A 83 1.24 -0.32 37.34
C ILE A 83 1.47 -1.46 36.36
N VAL A 84 2.24 -2.50 36.71
CA VAL A 84 2.43 -3.66 35.82
C VAL A 84 1.12 -4.44 35.66
N ALA A 85 0.26 -4.47 36.68
CA ALA A 85 -1.00 -5.21 36.68
C ALA A 85 -2.16 -4.50 35.96
N ASP A 86 -2.22 -3.17 36.05
CA ASP A 86 -3.38 -2.39 35.60
C ASP A 86 -3.26 -1.88 34.15
N VAL A 87 -2.09 -2.06 33.51
CA VAL A 87 -1.82 -1.57 32.15
C VAL A 87 -1.52 -2.71 31.19
N ASP A 88 -1.69 -2.44 29.89
CA ASP A 88 -1.28 -3.36 28.82
C ASP A 88 0.20 -3.77 28.98
N PRO A 89 0.55 -5.07 28.93
CA PRO A 89 1.93 -5.55 29.06
C PRO A 89 2.91 -4.92 28.05
N GLU A 90 2.45 -4.56 26.85
CA GLU A 90 3.25 -3.93 25.82
C GLU A 90 3.43 -2.41 26.05
N ALA A 91 2.70 -1.82 27.00
CA ALA A 91 2.80 -0.40 27.31
C ALA A 91 4.21 -0.04 27.80
N THR A 92 4.72 1.10 27.34
CA THR A 92 6.07 1.59 27.71
C THR A 92 6.21 1.78 29.24
N ILE A 93 5.12 2.16 29.92
CA ILE A 93 5.12 2.34 31.37
C ILE A 93 5.27 1.02 32.16
N SER A 94 4.73 -0.09 31.65
CA SER A 94 4.89 -1.42 32.26
C SER A 94 6.37 -1.83 32.26
N ASN A 95 7.01 -1.75 31.10
CA ASN A 95 8.45 -1.98 30.93
C ASN A 95 9.31 -1.05 31.81
N ALA A 96 8.90 0.22 31.96
CA ALA A 96 9.57 1.16 32.86
C ALA A 96 9.44 0.72 34.34
N ALA A 97 8.27 0.22 34.74
CA ALA A 97 7.98 -0.23 36.09
C ALA A 97 8.77 -1.50 36.45
N ILE A 98 8.84 -2.49 35.55
CA ILE A 98 9.68 -3.69 35.68
C ILE A 98 11.15 -3.29 35.92
N ARG A 99 11.69 -2.41 35.06
CA ARG A 99 13.07 -1.89 35.22
C ARG A 99 13.27 -1.10 36.51
N ALA A 100 12.25 -0.36 36.96
CA ALA A 100 12.31 0.38 38.21
C ALA A 100 12.37 -0.57 39.42
N LEU A 101 11.56 -1.63 39.43
CA LEU A 101 11.59 -2.68 40.45
C LEU A 101 12.97 -3.36 40.52
N MET A 102 13.55 -3.75 39.38
CA MET A 102 14.91 -4.31 39.32
C MET A 102 15.97 -3.33 39.87
N ARG A 103 15.84 -2.03 39.59
CA ARG A 103 16.76 -0.99 40.09
C ARG A 103 16.63 -0.75 41.60
N ILE A 104 15.42 -0.86 42.15
CA ILE A 104 15.18 -0.82 43.60
C ILE A 104 15.92 -2.00 44.25
N GLY A 105 15.85 -3.18 43.65
CA GLY A 105 16.67 -4.34 44.01
C GLY A 105 16.05 -5.18 45.13
N PRO A 106 16.85 -5.76 46.05
CA PRO A 106 16.39 -6.72 47.06
C PRO A 106 15.15 -6.33 47.88
N PRO A 107 14.91 -5.05 48.24
CA PRO A 107 13.69 -4.66 48.94
C PRO A 107 12.38 -4.96 48.20
N ALA A 108 12.41 -5.09 46.86
CA ALA A 108 11.24 -5.42 46.05
C ALA A 108 10.89 -6.92 46.05
N LEU A 109 11.79 -7.79 46.51
CA LEU A 109 11.64 -9.25 46.38
C LEU A 109 10.43 -9.79 47.14
N GLU A 110 10.30 -9.45 48.43
CA GLU A 110 9.20 -9.99 49.25
C GLU A 110 7.82 -9.51 48.77
N PRO A 111 7.61 -8.22 48.40
CA PRO A 111 6.37 -7.79 47.77
C PRO A 111 6.03 -8.53 46.46
N VAL A 112 6.99 -8.72 45.57
CA VAL A 112 6.75 -9.42 44.30
C VAL A 112 6.45 -10.91 44.54
N LEU A 113 7.20 -11.58 45.43
CA LEU A 113 6.89 -12.97 45.82
C LEU A 113 5.53 -13.10 46.50
N ALA A 114 5.10 -12.11 47.27
CA ALA A 114 3.77 -12.08 47.85
C ALA A 114 2.69 -11.93 46.77
N PHE A 115 2.89 -11.05 45.79
CA PHE A 115 1.99 -10.91 44.65
C PHE A 115 1.87 -12.22 43.88
N MET A 116 3.00 -12.84 43.52
CA MET A 116 3.01 -14.11 42.78
C MET A 116 2.27 -15.24 43.49
N ARG A 117 2.32 -15.26 44.82
CA ARG A 117 1.68 -16.31 45.64
C ARG A 117 0.17 -16.12 45.81
N TYR A 118 -0.30 -14.89 45.82
CA TYR A 118 -1.67 -14.57 46.26
C TYR A 118 -2.55 -13.93 45.19
N SER A 119 -1.97 -13.40 44.11
CA SER A 119 -2.72 -12.87 42.97
C SER A 119 -3.27 -14.01 42.10
N TRP A 120 -4.35 -13.73 41.38
CA TRP A 120 -4.91 -14.60 40.35
C TRP A 120 -4.54 -14.16 38.94
N ASP A 121 -3.87 -13.01 38.82
CA ASP A 121 -3.45 -12.42 37.57
C ASP A 121 -2.16 -13.08 37.10
N VAL A 122 -2.27 -14.00 36.14
CA VAL A 122 -1.17 -14.82 35.64
C VAL A 122 -0.25 -14.03 34.72
N GLU A 123 -0.79 -13.17 33.88
CA GLU A 123 -0.05 -12.33 32.93
C GLU A 123 0.90 -11.38 33.67
N THR A 124 0.44 -10.79 34.78
CA THR A 124 1.33 -9.99 35.64
C THR A 124 2.38 -10.83 36.34
N LYS A 125 2.07 -12.09 36.71
CA LYS A 125 3.07 -13.00 37.31
C LYS A 125 4.17 -13.34 36.29
N THR A 126 3.83 -13.61 35.04
CA THR A 126 4.81 -13.91 33.98
C THR A 126 5.67 -12.68 33.69
N ALA A 127 5.08 -11.48 33.60
CA ALA A 127 5.82 -10.23 33.44
C ALA A 127 6.79 -9.94 34.61
N LEU A 128 6.38 -10.20 35.85
CA LEU A 128 7.23 -10.01 37.05
C LEU A 128 8.31 -11.09 37.23
N ALA A 129 8.35 -12.13 36.38
CA ALA A 129 9.34 -13.20 36.45
C ALA A 129 10.78 -12.69 36.26
N GLU A 130 10.99 -11.76 35.33
CA GLU A 130 12.29 -11.11 35.11
C GLU A 130 12.75 -10.34 36.36
N VAL A 131 11.81 -9.70 37.07
CA VAL A 131 12.12 -8.95 38.30
C VAL A 131 12.67 -9.88 39.37
N ILE A 132 12.00 -11.01 39.63
CA ILE A 132 12.45 -11.96 40.67
C ILE A 132 13.70 -12.73 40.27
N GLU A 133 13.93 -12.98 38.98
CA GLU A 133 15.21 -13.50 38.48
C GLU A 133 16.34 -12.53 38.84
N ALA A 134 16.18 -11.26 38.51
CA ALA A 134 17.21 -10.24 38.68
C ALA A 134 17.55 -9.93 40.15
N ILE A 135 16.56 -9.97 41.05
CA ILE A 135 16.75 -9.58 42.47
C ILE A 135 16.76 -10.76 43.44
N GLY A 136 16.41 -11.97 42.98
CA GLY A 136 16.15 -13.14 43.82
C GLY A 136 17.14 -14.29 43.70
N GLN A 137 18.29 -14.12 43.02
CA GLN A 137 19.25 -15.21 42.75
C GLN A 137 19.72 -16.02 43.97
N GLU A 138 19.75 -15.42 45.17
CA GLU A 138 20.19 -16.08 46.40
C GLU A 138 19.04 -16.64 47.25
N ASP A 139 17.79 -16.48 46.82
CA ASP A 139 16.59 -16.91 47.58
C ASP A 139 16.03 -18.23 47.03
N GLU A 140 16.18 -19.30 47.82
CA GLU A 140 15.74 -20.65 47.46
C GLU A 140 14.24 -20.76 47.16
N ARG A 141 13.42 -19.78 47.59
CA ARG A 141 11.97 -19.76 47.33
C ARG A 141 11.62 -19.36 45.90
N VAL A 142 12.52 -18.68 45.20
CA VAL A 142 12.26 -18.09 43.87
C VAL A 142 12.02 -19.18 42.85
N TYR A 143 12.85 -20.23 42.85
CA TYR A 143 12.68 -21.36 41.93
C TYR A 143 11.31 -22.02 42.06
N GLU A 144 10.91 -22.39 43.28
CA GLU A 144 9.61 -23.02 43.53
C GLU A 144 8.44 -22.09 43.18
N THR A 145 8.63 -20.77 43.30
CA THR A 145 7.62 -19.80 42.87
C THR A 145 7.51 -19.76 41.35
N LEU A 146 8.63 -19.70 40.62
CA LEU A 146 8.65 -19.74 39.15
C LEU A 146 8.01 -21.02 38.60
N VAL A 147 8.30 -22.17 39.21
CA VAL A 147 7.68 -23.46 38.83
C VAL A 147 6.17 -23.41 39.06
N SER A 148 5.71 -22.87 40.19
CA SER A 148 4.28 -22.73 40.46
C SER A 148 3.57 -21.83 39.44
N VAL A 149 4.22 -20.75 38.99
CA VAL A 149 3.65 -19.86 37.95
C VAL A 149 3.67 -20.55 36.59
N TRP A 150 4.73 -21.29 36.27
CA TRP A 150 4.82 -22.09 35.05
C TRP A 150 3.72 -23.14 34.92
N GLU A 151 3.37 -23.80 36.02
CA GLU A 151 2.26 -24.77 36.07
C GLU A 151 0.89 -24.11 35.92
N GLU A 152 0.75 -22.85 36.35
CA GLU A 152 -0.49 -22.08 36.28
C GLU A 152 -0.71 -21.45 34.89
N ALA A 153 0.37 -21.00 34.23
CA ALA A 153 0.31 -20.22 33.00
C ALA A 153 0.02 -21.04 31.73
N ALA A 154 -0.82 -20.46 30.88
CA ALA A 154 -1.00 -20.84 29.48
C ALA A 154 -0.03 -20.06 28.56
N TRP A 155 0.18 -20.55 27.33
CA TRP A 155 1.11 -19.91 26.38
C TRP A 155 0.68 -18.48 26.04
N GLU A 156 -0.63 -18.27 25.83
CA GLU A 156 -1.23 -16.96 25.57
C GLU A 156 -1.09 -15.95 26.74
N GLU A 157 -0.75 -16.41 27.95
CA GLU A 157 -0.52 -15.58 29.13
C GLU A 157 0.98 -15.26 29.34
N GLY A 158 1.82 -15.50 28.32
CA GLY A 158 3.25 -15.23 28.34
C GLY A 158 4.07 -16.29 29.08
N LYS A 159 3.66 -17.56 29.05
CA LYS A 159 4.40 -18.67 29.70
C LYS A 159 5.86 -18.75 29.26
N CYS A 160 6.15 -18.43 28.00
CA CYS A 160 7.51 -18.40 27.46
C CYS A 160 8.46 -17.48 28.25
N LEU A 161 7.96 -16.37 28.80
CA LEU A 161 8.74 -15.39 29.56
C LEU A 161 9.35 -15.98 30.85
N LEU A 162 8.82 -17.11 31.33
CA LEU A 162 9.34 -17.83 32.50
C LEU A 162 10.56 -18.71 32.17
N ALA A 163 10.81 -19.02 30.90
CA ALA A 163 11.83 -19.99 30.49
C ALA A 163 13.24 -19.58 30.93
N TYR A 164 13.66 -18.34 30.63
CA TYR A 164 14.94 -17.79 31.08
C TYR A 164 15.05 -17.67 32.61
N PRO A 165 14.07 -17.08 33.34
CA PRO A 165 14.06 -17.10 34.80
C PRO A 165 14.23 -18.49 35.39
N LEU A 166 13.53 -19.49 34.87
CA LEU A 166 13.62 -20.88 35.31
C LEU A 166 15.01 -21.46 35.04
N ALA A 167 15.57 -21.25 33.84
CA ALA A 167 16.91 -21.72 33.50
C ALA A 167 17.98 -21.10 34.40
N ARG A 168 17.97 -19.76 34.56
CA ARG A 168 19.02 -19.05 35.32
C ARG A 168 18.95 -19.28 36.82
N ILE A 169 17.75 -19.39 37.40
CA ILE A 169 17.57 -19.65 38.84
C ILE A 169 17.67 -21.15 39.15
N GLY A 170 17.11 -22.00 38.29
CA GLY A 170 17.04 -23.46 38.48
C GLY A 170 18.27 -24.23 38.05
N GLY A 171 19.04 -23.68 37.10
CA GLY A 171 20.12 -24.40 36.43
C GLY A 171 19.62 -25.72 35.85
N GLU A 172 20.38 -26.79 36.08
CA GLU A 172 20.02 -28.15 35.64
C GLU A 172 18.65 -28.63 36.13
N ARG A 173 18.10 -28.06 37.22
CA ARG A 173 16.78 -28.45 37.74
C ARG A 173 15.64 -28.09 36.78
N ALA A 174 15.82 -27.06 35.96
CA ALA A 174 14.82 -26.58 35.01
C ALA A 174 14.78 -27.40 33.71
N ILE A 175 15.85 -28.15 33.40
CA ILE A 175 15.97 -28.89 32.13
C ILE A 175 14.76 -29.80 31.87
N PRO A 176 14.33 -30.68 32.80
CA PRO A 176 13.21 -31.58 32.50
C PRO A 176 11.90 -30.84 32.22
N LEU A 177 11.70 -29.69 32.87
CA LEU A 177 10.51 -28.87 32.73
C LEU A 177 10.48 -28.17 31.37
N LEU A 178 11.63 -27.63 30.93
CA LEU A 178 11.77 -26.97 29.64
C LEU A 178 11.79 -27.98 28.48
N GLU A 179 12.39 -29.17 28.66
CA GLU A 179 12.32 -30.26 27.68
C GLU A 179 10.89 -30.75 27.48
N GLU A 180 10.12 -30.93 28.57
CA GLU A 180 8.70 -31.28 28.50
C GLU A 180 7.89 -30.21 27.77
N ALA A 181 8.25 -28.93 27.93
CA ALA A 181 7.60 -27.81 27.26
C ALA A 181 7.76 -27.87 25.73
N LEU A 182 8.91 -28.32 25.22
CA LEU A 182 9.14 -28.50 23.79
C LEU A 182 8.30 -29.63 23.18
N GLU A 183 7.76 -30.53 24.02
CA GLU A 183 6.83 -31.59 23.62
C GLU A 183 5.35 -31.16 23.75
N ASP A 184 5.07 -29.95 24.24
CA ASP A 184 3.70 -29.46 24.43
C ASP A 184 3.02 -29.21 23.06
N PRO A 185 1.90 -29.87 22.75
CA PRO A 185 1.19 -29.69 21.48
C PRO A 185 0.62 -28.28 21.28
N TYR A 186 0.55 -27.46 22.34
CA TYR A 186 0.11 -26.07 22.26
C TYR A 186 1.25 -25.07 22.10
N LEU A 187 2.52 -25.52 22.07
CA LEU A 187 3.67 -24.70 21.70
C LEU A 187 3.84 -24.66 20.16
N TYR A 188 3.01 -23.84 19.51
CA TYR A 188 3.04 -23.66 18.05
C TYR A 188 3.59 -22.30 17.61
N ASP A 189 3.72 -21.34 18.52
CA ASP A 189 4.31 -20.04 18.24
C ASP A 189 5.84 -20.12 18.20
N VAL A 190 6.44 -19.56 17.15
CA VAL A 190 7.89 -19.64 16.90
C VAL A 190 8.67 -18.82 17.92
N LEU A 191 8.13 -17.70 18.39
CA LEU A 191 8.78 -16.87 19.40
C LEU A 191 8.80 -17.63 20.74
N ASP A 192 7.68 -18.22 21.13
CA ASP A 192 7.58 -19.01 22.36
C ASP A 192 8.52 -20.22 22.35
N TYR A 193 8.60 -20.94 21.22
CA TYR A 193 9.53 -22.05 21.05
C TYR A 193 10.98 -21.59 21.22
N ASN A 194 11.35 -20.48 20.59
CA ASN A 194 12.71 -19.94 20.63
C ASN A 194 13.11 -19.50 22.04
N GLU A 195 12.21 -18.93 22.84
CA GLU A 195 12.48 -18.57 24.23
C GLU A 195 12.81 -19.81 25.09
N VAL A 196 12.02 -20.89 24.94
CA VAL A 196 12.25 -22.16 25.65
C VAL A 196 13.52 -22.86 25.18
N ALA A 197 13.74 -22.91 23.87
CA ALA A 197 14.93 -23.51 23.27
C ALA A 197 16.19 -22.76 23.68
N ALA A 198 16.20 -21.43 23.59
CA ALA A 198 17.35 -20.62 23.99
C ALA A 198 17.67 -20.74 25.49
N ALA A 199 16.64 -20.88 26.34
CA ALA A 199 16.84 -21.17 27.76
C ALA A 199 17.51 -22.54 28.00
N LEU A 200 17.17 -23.56 27.22
CA LEU A 200 17.83 -24.88 27.24
C LEU A 200 19.27 -24.83 26.70
N GLU A 201 19.51 -24.05 25.64
CA GLU A 201 20.86 -23.82 25.11
C GLU A 201 21.76 -23.10 26.13
N GLU A 202 21.22 -22.12 26.88
CA GLU A 202 21.95 -21.45 27.97
C GLU A 202 22.40 -22.44 29.06
N LEU A 203 21.64 -23.52 29.25
CA LEU A 203 21.96 -24.63 30.16
C LEU A 203 22.90 -25.69 29.53
N GLY A 204 23.29 -25.52 28.26
CA GLY A 204 24.15 -26.44 27.53
C GLY A 204 23.45 -27.73 27.09
N VAL A 205 22.11 -27.72 27.02
CA VAL A 205 21.32 -28.81 26.44
C VAL A 205 21.28 -28.62 24.94
N GLU A 206 21.62 -29.68 24.20
CA GLU A 206 21.48 -29.70 22.75
C GLU A 206 19.99 -29.85 22.43
N VAL A 207 19.40 -28.80 21.88
CA VAL A 207 17.97 -28.73 21.60
C VAL A 207 17.73 -29.30 20.19
N PRO A 208 16.68 -30.11 19.96
CA PRO A 208 16.32 -30.50 18.61
C PRO A 208 16.15 -29.25 17.72
N PRO A 209 16.56 -29.32 16.44
CA PRO A 209 16.28 -28.22 15.52
C PRO A 209 14.78 -27.97 15.46
N GLU A 210 14.40 -26.71 15.26
CA GLU A 210 13.01 -26.24 15.23
C GLU A 210 12.06 -27.29 14.59
N PRO A 211 10.94 -27.67 15.23
CA PRO A 211 9.96 -28.57 14.62
C PRO A 211 9.32 -27.94 13.36
N PHE A 212 9.48 -26.62 13.18
CA PHE A 212 8.99 -25.85 12.04
C PHE A 212 10.11 -25.32 11.12
N GLY A 213 11.37 -25.71 11.36
CA GLY A 213 12.52 -25.33 10.56
C GLY A 213 12.75 -26.28 9.39
N LEU A 214 12.95 -25.72 8.19
CA LEU A 214 13.23 -26.46 6.96
C LEU A 214 14.55 -27.26 6.98
N GLU A 215 15.35 -27.17 8.05
CA GLU A 215 16.59 -27.95 8.23
C GLU A 215 16.32 -29.46 8.43
N LEU A 216 15.08 -29.86 8.73
CA LEU A 216 14.67 -31.27 8.87
C LEU A 216 14.35 -31.98 7.54
N PHE A 217 14.31 -31.27 6.41
CA PHE A 217 14.07 -31.92 5.12
C PHE A 217 15.40 -32.30 4.47
N ASP A 218 15.67 -33.60 4.41
CA ASP A 218 16.69 -34.12 3.49
C ASP A 218 16.38 -33.56 2.09
N ALA A 219 17.34 -32.80 1.52
CA ALA A 219 17.24 -32.24 0.18
C ALA A 219 16.98 -33.30 -0.92
N SER A 220 16.99 -34.59 -0.54
CA SER A 220 16.61 -35.72 -1.36
C SER A 220 15.10 -35.84 -1.65
N ASP A 221 14.20 -35.14 -0.94
CA ASP A 221 12.74 -35.23 -1.19
C ASP A 221 12.00 -33.88 -1.24
N VAL A 222 12.43 -33.01 -2.15
CA VAL A 222 11.75 -31.75 -2.49
C VAL A 222 10.30 -31.95 -2.99
N GLU A 223 9.97 -33.15 -3.47
CA GLU A 223 8.61 -33.46 -3.96
C GLU A 223 7.65 -33.62 -2.77
N THR A 224 8.04 -34.37 -1.73
CA THR A 224 7.24 -34.48 -0.50
C THR A 224 7.07 -33.13 0.19
N LEU A 225 8.10 -32.28 0.21
CA LEU A 225 8.00 -30.92 0.76
C LEU A 225 7.01 -30.07 -0.05
N ALA A 226 7.12 -30.04 -1.38
CA ALA A 226 6.20 -29.29 -2.23
C ALA A 226 4.76 -29.76 -2.08
N GLN A 227 4.54 -31.08 -1.97
CA GLN A 227 3.24 -31.66 -1.71
C GLN A 227 2.70 -31.20 -0.36
N SER A 228 3.49 -31.29 0.71
CA SER A 228 3.09 -30.86 2.06
C SER A 228 2.70 -29.38 2.14
N ILE A 229 3.35 -28.52 1.35
CA ILE A 229 3.09 -27.07 1.34
C ILE A 229 1.73 -26.77 0.70
N LEU A 230 1.34 -27.49 -0.35
CA LEU A 230 0.19 -27.13 -1.18
C LEU A 230 -1.02 -28.07 -1.04
N SER A 231 -0.84 -29.30 -0.53
CA SER A 231 -1.92 -30.29 -0.43
C SER A 231 -3.05 -29.81 0.48
N ASP A 232 -2.69 -29.19 1.60
CA ASP A 232 -3.62 -28.86 2.68
C ASP A 232 -4.48 -27.65 2.33
N ILE A 233 -3.96 -26.73 1.52
CA ILE A 233 -4.66 -25.51 1.06
C ILE A 233 -5.99 -25.83 0.37
N SER A 234 -6.03 -26.94 -0.37
CA SER A 234 -7.24 -27.36 -1.07
C SER A 234 -8.07 -28.38 -0.28
N ASP A 235 -7.67 -28.80 0.92
CA ASP A 235 -8.40 -29.80 1.69
C ASP A 235 -9.53 -29.16 2.54
N PRO A 236 -10.79 -29.62 2.38
CA PRO A 236 -11.89 -29.15 3.22
C PRO A 236 -11.71 -29.45 4.71
N GLY A 237 -10.95 -30.49 5.07
CA GLY A 237 -10.68 -30.85 6.46
C GLY A 237 -9.75 -29.86 7.12
N TYR A 238 -8.67 -29.47 6.45
CA TYR A 238 -7.77 -28.40 6.89
C TYR A 238 -8.49 -27.04 7.02
N LEU A 239 -9.34 -26.68 6.06
CA LEU A 239 -10.20 -25.49 6.19
C LEU A 239 -11.11 -25.59 7.44
N MET A 240 -11.66 -26.77 7.72
CA MET A 240 -12.48 -26.99 8.91
C MET A 240 -11.69 -26.75 10.20
N THR A 241 -10.47 -27.27 10.30
CA THR A 241 -9.64 -27.12 11.52
C THR A 241 -9.32 -25.66 11.79
N LEU A 242 -8.99 -24.88 10.76
CA LEU A 242 -8.72 -23.45 10.90
C LEU A 242 -9.97 -22.68 11.35
N VAL A 243 -11.14 -22.96 10.77
CA VAL A 243 -12.37 -22.21 11.03
C VAL A 243 -13.09 -22.66 12.32
N GLU A 244 -12.85 -23.87 12.81
CA GLU A 244 -13.37 -24.30 14.12
C GLU A 244 -12.87 -23.41 15.26
N THR A 245 -11.69 -22.81 15.09
CA THR A 245 -11.13 -21.83 16.04
C THR A 245 -11.69 -20.41 15.86
N ALA A 246 -12.32 -20.10 14.71
CA ALA A 246 -12.86 -18.78 14.42
C ALA A 246 -14.22 -18.51 15.14
N PRO A 247 -14.54 -17.25 15.49
CA PRO A 247 -15.79 -16.89 16.17
C PRO A 247 -17.06 -17.33 15.40
N GLU A 248 -18.13 -17.69 16.12
CA GLU A 248 -19.39 -18.17 15.53
C GLU A 248 -19.99 -17.21 14.49
N GLU A 249 -19.75 -15.92 14.64
CA GLU A 249 -20.21 -14.84 13.76
C GLU A 249 -19.72 -15.03 12.31
N TRP A 250 -18.50 -15.54 12.12
CA TRP A 250 -17.90 -15.79 10.81
C TRP A 250 -18.58 -16.96 10.08
N ARG A 251 -19.05 -17.97 10.81
CA ARG A 251 -19.75 -19.13 10.24
C ARG A 251 -21.10 -18.77 9.63
N SER A 252 -21.61 -17.57 9.93
CA SER A 252 -22.84 -17.03 9.32
C SER A 252 -22.59 -16.33 7.98
N HIS A 253 -21.33 -16.04 7.62
CA HIS A 253 -20.90 -15.35 6.40
C HIS A 253 -19.88 -16.20 5.61
N PRO A 254 -20.33 -17.25 4.90
CA PRO A 254 -19.44 -18.20 4.21
C PRO A 254 -18.60 -17.57 3.08
N ASP A 255 -19.07 -16.47 2.48
CA ASP A 255 -18.38 -15.81 1.38
C ASP A 255 -17.16 -15.03 1.93
N ASP A 256 -17.35 -14.26 3.01
CA ASP A 256 -16.28 -13.53 3.71
C ASP A 256 -15.22 -14.49 4.27
N LEU A 257 -15.65 -15.64 4.79
CA LEU A 257 -14.76 -16.67 5.31
C LEU A 257 -13.87 -17.29 4.22
N ALA A 258 -14.43 -17.54 3.03
CA ALA A 258 -13.67 -18.07 1.91
C ALA A 258 -12.63 -17.05 1.41
N HIS A 259 -12.97 -15.75 1.40
CA HIS A 259 -12.02 -14.69 1.06
C HIS A 259 -10.89 -14.58 2.10
N ALA A 260 -11.22 -14.55 3.38
CA ALA A 260 -10.23 -14.48 4.45
C ALA A 260 -9.28 -15.68 4.43
N TYR A 261 -9.81 -16.88 4.21
CA TYR A 261 -8.99 -18.09 4.05
C TYR A 261 -8.01 -17.95 2.88
N THR A 262 -8.48 -17.52 1.70
CA THR A 262 -7.56 -17.35 0.56
C THR A 262 -6.50 -16.30 0.79
N ASP A 263 -6.82 -15.21 1.50
CA ASP A 263 -5.85 -14.15 1.80
C ASP A 263 -4.76 -14.66 2.75
N ILE A 264 -5.14 -15.40 3.81
CA ILE A 264 -4.21 -15.99 4.78
C ILE A 264 -3.28 -16.99 4.08
N GLU A 265 -3.85 -17.94 3.33
CA GLU A 265 -3.07 -18.96 2.61
C GLU A 265 -2.17 -18.31 1.54
N TRP A 266 -2.65 -17.26 0.88
CA TRP A 266 -1.86 -16.54 -0.13
C TRP A 266 -0.66 -15.85 0.50
N ILE A 267 -0.84 -15.18 1.63
CA ILE A 267 0.24 -14.54 2.40
C ILE A 267 1.25 -15.59 2.84
N GLY A 268 0.80 -16.70 3.44
CA GLY A 268 1.67 -17.76 3.93
C GLY A 268 2.52 -18.39 2.82
N VAL A 269 1.88 -18.82 1.73
CA VAL A 269 2.57 -19.47 0.60
C VAL A 269 3.53 -18.52 -0.11
N THR A 270 3.12 -17.27 -0.35
CA THR A 270 3.99 -16.32 -1.05
C THR A 270 5.19 -15.89 -0.20
N ASN A 271 5.02 -15.76 1.12
CA ASN A 271 6.13 -15.55 2.05
C ASN A 271 7.10 -16.74 2.01
N LEU A 272 6.58 -17.96 2.15
CA LEU A 272 7.40 -19.17 2.07
C LEU A 272 8.20 -19.26 0.76
N ILE A 273 7.56 -19.00 -0.38
CA ILE A 273 8.22 -19.00 -1.69
C ILE A 273 9.29 -17.91 -1.77
N ALA A 274 9.03 -16.71 -1.25
CA ALA A 274 10.00 -15.61 -1.23
C ALA A 274 11.23 -15.97 -0.39
N VAL A 275 11.02 -16.46 0.82
CA VAL A 275 12.08 -16.90 1.73
C VAL A 275 12.93 -17.97 1.06
N GLN A 276 12.32 -19.05 0.57
CA GLN A 276 13.03 -20.14 -0.08
C GLN A 276 13.80 -19.70 -1.34
N ALA A 277 13.21 -18.82 -2.17
CA ALA A 277 13.86 -18.32 -3.37
C ALA A 277 15.09 -17.43 -3.06
N ILE A 278 15.17 -16.84 -1.88
CA ILE A 278 16.24 -15.94 -1.47
C ILE A 278 17.30 -16.67 -0.62
N THR A 279 16.89 -17.42 0.40
CA THR A 279 17.80 -17.96 1.41
C THR A 279 18.41 -19.30 1.01
N LEU A 280 17.75 -20.08 0.16
CA LEU A 280 18.27 -21.39 -0.25
C LEU A 280 19.28 -21.27 -1.41
N PRO A 281 20.35 -22.11 -1.41
CA PRO A 281 21.23 -22.25 -2.57
C PRO A 281 20.46 -22.63 -3.84
N PRO A 282 20.85 -22.14 -5.04
CA PRO A 282 20.21 -22.47 -6.31
C PRO A 282 20.06 -23.97 -6.59
N GLU A 283 20.99 -24.79 -6.08
CA GLU A 283 20.96 -26.25 -6.22
C GLU A 283 19.76 -26.89 -5.53
N VAL A 284 19.20 -26.25 -4.50
CA VAL A 284 18.04 -26.70 -3.73
C VAL A 284 16.78 -25.94 -4.17
N SER A 285 16.88 -24.62 -4.33
CA SER A 285 15.72 -23.79 -4.67
C SER A 285 15.18 -24.06 -6.09
N VAL A 286 16.03 -24.37 -7.07
CA VAL A 286 15.55 -24.69 -8.44
C VAL A 286 14.71 -25.98 -8.48
N PRO A 287 15.17 -27.13 -7.95
CA PRO A 287 14.33 -28.33 -7.86
C PRO A 287 13.04 -28.12 -7.07
N LEU A 288 13.09 -27.40 -5.95
CA LEU A 288 11.92 -27.11 -5.13
C LEU A 288 10.89 -26.25 -5.86
N ILE A 289 11.30 -25.18 -6.53
CA ILE A 289 10.40 -24.34 -7.35
C ILE A 289 9.79 -25.14 -8.50
N VAL A 290 10.52 -26.10 -9.08
CA VAL A 290 9.99 -26.99 -10.12
C VAL A 290 8.96 -27.96 -9.55
N ALA A 291 9.17 -28.50 -8.35
CA ALA A 291 8.21 -29.37 -7.67
C ALA A 291 6.94 -28.59 -7.27
N LEU A 292 7.09 -27.43 -6.61
CA LEU A 292 5.99 -26.52 -6.27
C LEU A 292 5.18 -26.10 -7.50
N LEU A 293 5.82 -25.84 -8.64
CA LEU A 293 5.11 -25.50 -9.87
C LEU A 293 4.20 -26.64 -10.35
N ARG A 294 4.64 -27.91 -10.25
CA ARG A 294 3.81 -29.05 -10.65
C ARG A 294 2.62 -29.23 -9.72
N GLU A 295 2.86 -29.12 -8.42
CA GLU A 295 1.80 -29.21 -7.41
C GLU A 295 0.79 -28.06 -7.56
N ALA A 296 1.26 -26.83 -7.79
CA ALA A 296 0.41 -25.68 -8.10
C ALA A 296 -0.41 -25.88 -9.38
N GLU A 297 0.16 -26.47 -10.44
CA GLU A 297 -0.57 -26.81 -11.67
C GLU A 297 -1.65 -27.89 -11.45
N GLY A 298 -1.50 -28.73 -10.42
CA GLY A 298 -2.48 -29.75 -10.01
C GLY A 298 -3.50 -29.28 -8.97
N LEU A 299 -3.27 -28.13 -8.33
CA LEU A 299 -4.11 -27.60 -7.25
C LEU A 299 -5.55 -27.38 -7.72
N SER A 300 -6.50 -28.02 -7.05
CA SER A 300 -7.93 -27.97 -7.41
C SER A 300 -8.80 -27.97 -6.17
N PHE A 301 -9.80 -27.10 -6.15
CA PHE A 301 -10.75 -26.95 -5.05
C PHE A 301 -12.06 -27.73 -5.32
N GLU A 302 -11.99 -28.84 -6.04
CA GLU A 302 -13.17 -29.64 -6.44
C GLU A 302 -13.49 -30.81 -5.48
N ALA A 303 -12.93 -30.81 -4.26
CA ALA A 303 -13.12 -31.91 -3.31
C ALA A 303 -14.60 -32.11 -2.90
N SER A 304 -14.97 -33.37 -2.62
CA SER A 304 -16.33 -33.69 -2.17
C SER A 304 -16.53 -33.24 -0.72
N THR A 305 -17.41 -32.25 -0.52
CA THR A 305 -17.71 -31.72 0.82
C THR A 305 -18.98 -32.32 1.45
N ARG A 306 -19.52 -33.42 0.91
CA ARG A 306 -20.85 -33.95 1.29
C ARG A 306 -21.03 -34.24 2.78
N ASP A 307 -19.98 -34.72 3.44
CA ASP A 307 -20.00 -35.16 4.83
C ASP A 307 -19.74 -34.02 5.83
N TYR A 308 -19.52 -32.80 5.34
CA TYR A 308 -19.20 -31.63 6.16
C TYR A 308 -20.41 -30.77 6.53
N PRO A 309 -20.31 -29.95 7.61
CA PRO A 309 -21.35 -29.00 7.99
C PRO A 309 -21.80 -28.08 6.84
N ARG A 310 -23.08 -27.65 6.88
CA ARG A 310 -23.68 -26.86 5.79
C ARG A 310 -22.93 -25.54 5.51
N TRP A 311 -22.42 -24.87 6.53
CA TRP A 311 -21.68 -23.62 6.37
C TRP A 311 -20.32 -23.86 5.67
N LEU A 312 -19.61 -24.93 6.02
CA LEU A 312 -18.32 -25.27 5.39
C LEU A 312 -18.51 -25.66 3.93
N ARG A 313 -19.55 -26.44 3.63
CA ARG A 313 -19.92 -26.77 2.24
C ARG A 313 -20.15 -25.54 1.37
N LYS A 314 -20.76 -24.49 1.93
CA LYS A 314 -20.98 -23.23 1.22
C LYS A 314 -19.68 -22.45 1.04
N THR A 315 -18.89 -22.32 2.10
CA THR A 315 -17.58 -21.65 2.11
C THR A 315 -16.67 -22.26 1.05
N TYR A 316 -16.51 -23.58 1.07
CA TYR A 316 -15.66 -24.30 0.13
C TYR A 316 -16.20 -24.26 -1.31
N ALA A 317 -17.53 -24.21 -1.51
CA ALA A 317 -18.10 -23.99 -2.83
C ALA A 317 -17.77 -22.59 -3.38
N HIS A 318 -17.86 -21.54 -2.54
CA HIS A 318 -17.46 -20.18 -2.93
C HIS A 318 -15.96 -20.11 -3.25
N LEU A 319 -15.13 -20.75 -2.43
CA LEU A 319 -13.70 -20.91 -2.67
C LEU A 319 -13.45 -21.54 -4.05
N ALA A 320 -14.11 -22.66 -4.36
CA ALA A 320 -13.95 -23.37 -5.64
C ALA A 320 -14.43 -22.57 -6.85
N GLU A 321 -15.50 -21.79 -6.72
CA GLU A 321 -16.10 -21.04 -7.82
C GLU A 321 -15.43 -19.69 -8.07
N CYS A 322 -14.92 -19.01 -7.04
CA CYS A 322 -14.50 -17.62 -7.13
C CYS A 322 -13.01 -17.39 -6.87
N ALA A 323 -12.44 -17.99 -5.82
CA ALA A 323 -11.10 -17.60 -5.33
C ALA A 323 -10.00 -18.62 -5.69
N GLY A 324 -10.33 -19.91 -5.68
CA GLY A 324 -9.40 -21.01 -5.95
C GLY A 324 -8.74 -20.99 -7.33
N PRO A 325 -9.49 -20.74 -8.43
CA PRO A 325 -8.89 -20.64 -9.76
C PRO A 325 -7.91 -19.47 -9.88
N ASP A 326 -8.23 -18.31 -9.31
CA ASP A 326 -7.34 -17.14 -9.33
C ASP A 326 -6.09 -17.39 -8.46
N PHE A 327 -6.25 -18.00 -7.28
CA PHE A 327 -5.15 -18.42 -6.41
C PHE A 327 -4.15 -19.32 -7.17
N GLN A 328 -4.65 -20.35 -7.84
CA GLN A 328 -3.84 -21.28 -8.62
C GLN A 328 -3.04 -20.55 -9.71
N LEU A 329 -3.71 -19.70 -10.50
CA LEU A 329 -3.07 -18.97 -11.59
C LEU A 329 -1.99 -18.02 -11.08
N HIS A 330 -2.29 -17.27 -10.02
CA HIS A 330 -1.36 -16.33 -9.46
C HIS A 330 -0.08 -17.06 -8.97
N LEU A 331 -0.25 -18.19 -8.30
CA LEU A 331 0.84 -19.03 -7.82
C LEU A 331 1.70 -19.60 -8.97
N VAL A 332 1.06 -20.14 -10.01
CA VAL A 332 1.74 -20.63 -11.23
C VAL A 332 2.55 -19.51 -11.90
N GLY A 333 2.02 -18.28 -11.95
CA GLY A 333 2.71 -17.13 -12.51
C GLY A 333 4.01 -16.78 -11.78
N ILE A 334 3.98 -16.82 -10.45
CA ILE A 334 5.17 -16.60 -9.60
C ILE A 334 6.21 -17.69 -9.85
N LEU A 335 5.79 -18.96 -9.76
CA LEU A 335 6.68 -20.11 -9.85
C LEU A 335 7.30 -20.27 -11.25
N LEU A 336 6.56 -19.99 -12.32
CA LEU A 336 7.10 -19.94 -13.69
C LEU A 336 8.20 -18.88 -13.83
N SER A 337 8.01 -17.71 -13.22
CA SER A 337 8.96 -16.60 -13.26
C SER A 337 10.23 -16.93 -12.47
N LEU A 338 10.08 -17.46 -11.25
CA LEU A 338 11.19 -17.89 -10.40
C LEU A 338 11.98 -19.02 -11.02
N LYS A 339 11.32 -20.01 -11.64
CA LYS A 339 11.98 -21.11 -12.35
C LYS A 339 12.97 -20.60 -13.40
N HIS A 340 12.56 -19.66 -14.24
CA HIS A 340 13.43 -19.08 -15.27
C HIS A 340 14.49 -18.17 -14.66
N TYR A 341 14.14 -17.41 -13.61
CA TYR A 341 15.08 -16.54 -12.91
C TYR A 341 16.25 -17.32 -12.28
N LEU A 342 15.95 -18.29 -11.44
CA LEU A 342 16.92 -19.08 -10.68
C LEU A 342 17.73 -20.02 -11.59
N SER A 343 17.12 -20.53 -12.67
CA SER A 343 17.83 -21.32 -13.68
C SER A 343 18.66 -20.48 -14.66
N ASN A 344 18.62 -19.16 -14.57
CA ASN A 344 19.23 -18.22 -15.51
C ASN A 344 18.82 -18.47 -16.98
N ASP A 345 17.56 -18.87 -17.20
CA ASP A 345 16.97 -19.14 -18.53
C ASP A 345 16.27 -17.89 -19.06
N TYR A 346 17.03 -16.81 -19.23
CA TYR A 346 16.59 -15.54 -19.83
C TYR A 346 17.80 -14.73 -20.32
N ASP A 347 17.58 -13.79 -21.25
CA ASP A 347 18.60 -12.84 -21.69
C ASP A 347 18.32 -11.47 -21.08
N ILE A 348 19.24 -10.95 -20.26
CA ILE A 348 19.13 -9.63 -19.62
C ILE A 348 19.02 -8.48 -20.64
N ALA A 349 19.41 -8.69 -21.90
CA ALA A 349 19.26 -7.70 -22.98
C ALA A 349 17.82 -7.61 -23.50
N ASP A 350 16.97 -8.60 -23.22
CA ASP A 350 15.58 -8.60 -23.66
C ASP A 350 14.75 -7.51 -22.96
N ASP A 351 13.60 -7.25 -23.58
CA ASP A 351 12.58 -6.31 -23.13
C ASP A 351 11.34 -7.13 -22.70
N PRO A 352 10.94 -7.09 -21.41
CA PRO A 352 9.81 -7.87 -20.91
C PRO A 352 8.52 -7.53 -21.66
N ASP A 353 8.29 -6.27 -22.04
CA ASP A 353 7.08 -5.87 -22.75
C ASP A 353 7.02 -6.50 -24.15
N ARG A 354 8.15 -6.67 -24.83
CA ARG A 354 8.17 -7.34 -26.15
C ARG A 354 7.89 -8.83 -26.04
N LEU A 355 8.40 -9.47 -25.00
CA LEU A 355 8.10 -10.87 -24.72
C LEU A 355 6.61 -11.06 -24.41
N LEU A 356 6.02 -10.16 -23.62
CA LEU A 356 4.59 -10.18 -23.29
C LEU A 356 3.69 -9.87 -24.51
N VAL A 357 4.11 -8.98 -25.42
CA VAL A 357 3.43 -8.80 -26.72
C VAL A 357 3.40 -10.12 -27.49
N ALA A 358 4.53 -10.82 -27.59
CA ALA A 358 4.58 -12.10 -28.30
C ALA A 358 3.78 -13.20 -27.59
N ALA A 359 3.81 -13.23 -26.24
CA ALA A 359 3.08 -14.18 -25.43
C ALA A 359 1.56 -14.03 -25.62
N ARG A 360 1.05 -12.80 -25.63
CA ARG A 360 -0.38 -12.51 -25.77
C ARG A 360 -1.03 -13.06 -27.05
N GLU A 361 -0.26 -13.23 -28.12
CA GLU A 361 -0.79 -13.73 -29.40
C GLU A 361 -0.88 -15.27 -29.47
N LEU A 362 -0.44 -15.97 -28.43
CA LEU A 362 -0.43 -17.43 -28.37
C LEU A 362 -1.67 -18.00 -27.67
N SER A 363 -2.05 -19.22 -28.03
CA SER A 363 -3.13 -19.96 -27.38
C SER A 363 -2.72 -20.40 -25.97
N PRO A 364 -3.66 -20.51 -25.01
CA PRO A 364 -3.39 -21.03 -23.66
C PRO A 364 -2.64 -22.39 -23.61
N GLU A 365 -2.85 -23.23 -24.62
CA GLU A 365 -2.26 -24.57 -24.73
C GLU A 365 -0.84 -24.56 -25.36
N ASP A 366 -0.39 -23.41 -25.88
CA ASP A 366 0.93 -23.31 -26.52
C ASP A 366 2.05 -23.27 -25.45
N GLU A 367 2.94 -24.26 -25.46
CA GLU A 367 4.07 -24.31 -24.54
C GLU A 367 4.99 -23.08 -24.63
N GLN A 368 5.03 -22.43 -25.79
CA GLN A 368 5.81 -21.21 -26.00
C GLN A 368 5.26 -20.03 -25.17
N LEU A 369 3.97 -20.02 -24.82
CA LEU A 369 3.36 -19.02 -23.93
C LEU A 369 4.05 -19.03 -22.57
N ARG A 370 4.18 -20.21 -21.95
CA ARG A 370 4.85 -20.40 -20.65
C ARG A 370 6.31 -19.95 -20.70
N ARG A 371 7.03 -20.27 -21.77
CA ARG A 371 8.44 -19.85 -21.94
C ARG A 371 8.60 -18.34 -22.08
N LEU A 372 7.76 -17.69 -22.89
CA LEU A 372 7.82 -16.24 -23.08
C LEU A 372 7.45 -15.49 -21.80
N PHE A 373 6.39 -15.92 -21.13
CA PHE A 373 5.99 -15.37 -19.84
C PHE A 373 7.07 -15.56 -18.78
N GLY A 374 7.61 -16.79 -18.61
CA GLY A 374 8.64 -17.07 -17.61
C GLY A 374 9.91 -16.22 -17.80
N ARG A 375 10.35 -16.03 -19.05
CA ARG A 375 11.47 -15.11 -19.37
C ARG A 375 11.14 -13.66 -19.06
N ALA A 376 9.94 -13.20 -19.38
CA ALA A 376 9.49 -11.85 -19.02
C ALA A 376 9.44 -11.67 -17.50
N GLY A 377 8.90 -12.66 -16.78
CA GLY A 377 8.83 -12.69 -15.32
C GLY A 377 10.20 -12.67 -14.66
N ALA A 378 11.17 -13.43 -15.19
CA ALA A 378 12.55 -13.38 -14.73
C ALA A 378 13.17 -11.98 -14.87
N LEU A 379 12.95 -11.30 -16.01
CA LEU A 379 13.41 -9.92 -16.20
C LEU A 379 12.73 -8.95 -15.21
N ILE A 380 11.45 -9.15 -14.94
CA ILE A 380 10.67 -8.35 -13.99
C ILE A 380 11.20 -8.52 -12.55
N LEU A 381 11.49 -9.75 -12.13
CA LEU A 381 12.16 -10.06 -10.85
C LEU A 381 13.59 -9.51 -10.81
N HIS A 382 14.28 -9.46 -11.95
CA HIS A 382 15.56 -8.77 -12.12
C HIS A 382 15.45 -7.24 -12.03
N GLY A 383 14.27 -6.68 -11.76
CA GLY A 383 14.04 -5.24 -11.62
C GLY A 383 13.90 -4.48 -12.94
N ARG A 384 13.71 -5.17 -14.08
CA ARG A 384 13.39 -4.50 -15.34
C ARG A 384 11.97 -3.93 -15.27
N THR A 385 11.83 -2.68 -15.70
CA THR A 385 10.53 -2.02 -15.82
C THR A 385 9.72 -2.66 -16.93
N PHE A 386 8.41 -2.77 -16.73
CA PHE A 386 7.44 -3.27 -17.70
C PHE A 386 6.15 -2.46 -17.58
N TRP A 387 5.25 -2.61 -18.54
CA TRP A 387 4.01 -1.86 -18.58
C TRP A 387 2.98 -2.39 -17.56
N PRO A 388 2.55 -1.61 -16.56
CA PRO A 388 1.79 -2.12 -15.42
C PRO A 388 0.36 -2.58 -15.75
N ARG A 389 -0.17 -2.26 -16.94
CA ARG A 389 -1.53 -2.66 -17.36
C ARG A 389 -1.61 -4.02 -18.04
N TRP A 390 -0.50 -4.73 -18.21
CA TRP A 390 -0.52 -6.05 -18.84
C TRP A 390 -1.61 -6.99 -18.32
N PRO A 391 -1.87 -7.13 -17.00
CA PRO A 391 -2.95 -7.98 -16.50
C PRO A 391 -4.34 -7.67 -17.07
N ALA A 392 -4.66 -6.39 -17.31
CA ALA A 392 -5.94 -5.95 -17.86
C ALA A 392 -6.00 -6.06 -19.39
N GLU A 393 -4.85 -6.26 -20.04
CA GLU A 393 -4.67 -6.15 -21.50
C GLU A 393 -4.26 -7.49 -22.13
N THR A 394 -4.37 -8.57 -21.36
CA THR A 394 -4.15 -9.97 -21.75
C THR A 394 -5.31 -10.82 -21.30
N ASP A 395 -5.51 -11.95 -21.97
CA ASP A 395 -6.54 -12.91 -21.61
C ASP A 395 -5.98 -13.98 -20.66
N HIS A 396 -6.88 -14.77 -20.07
CA HIS A 396 -6.51 -15.92 -19.26
C HIS A 396 -5.74 -16.96 -20.10
N PRO A 397 -4.69 -17.63 -19.58
CA PRO A 397 -4.19 -17.59 -18.20
C PRO A 397 -3.16 -16.49 -17.92
N LEU A 398 -2.66 -15.83 -18.97
CA LEU A 398 -1.58 -14.85 -18.88
C LEU A 398 -1.91 -13.68 -17.94
N SER A 399 -3.16 -13.22 -17.92
CA SER A 399 -3.62 -12.17 -17.01
C SER A 399 -3.47 -12.55 -15.54
N GLY A 400 -3.89 -13.75 -15.15
CA GLY A 400 -3.76 -14.26 -13.77
C GLY A 400 -2.30 -14.45 -13.38
N TRP A 401 -1.49 -15.02 -14.27
CA TRP A 401 -0.05 -15.17 -14.03
C TRP A 401 0.65 -13.84 -13.77
N LEU A 402 0.30 -12.80 -14.53
CA LEU A 402 0.83 -11.45 -14.36
C LEU A 402 0.38 -10.82 -13.04
N LYS A 403 -0.89 -10.98 -12.62
CA LYS A 403 -1.37 -10.47 -11.33
C LYS A 403 -0.56 -11.04 -10.17
N GLY A 404 -0.42 -12.36 -10.10
CA GLY A 404 0.37 -13.02 -9.05
C GLY A 404 1.82 -12.57 -9.04
N LEU A 405 2.47 -12.52 -10.20
CA LEU A 405 3.84 -12.00 -10.32
C LEU A 405 3.96 -10.54 -9.84
N MET A 406 2.98 -9.70 -10.18
CA MET A 406 3.00 -8.28 -9.82
C MET A 406 2.82 -8.07 -8.31
N GLU A 407 1.95 -8.84 -7.68
CA GLU A 407 1.74 -8.83 -6.23
C GLU A 407 2.99 -9.32 -5.50
N PHE A 408 3.52 -10.47 -5.92
CA PHE A 408 4.77 -11.01 -5.36
C PHE A 408 5.95 -10.06 -5.49
N ARG A 409 6.15 -9.48 -6.68
CA ARG A 409 7.19 -8.46 -6.91
C ARG A 409 7.00 -7.26 -5.98
N ARG A 410 5.76 -6.81 -5.78
CA ARG A 410 5.47 -5.64 -4.92
C ARG A 410 5.88 -5.92 -3.48
N SER A 411 5.58 -7.10 -2.96
CA SER A 411 6.00 -7.52 -1.61
C SER A 411 7.52 -7.49 -1.49
N LEU A 412 8.25 -8.08 -2.45
CA LEU A 412 9.71 -8.05 -2.48
C LEU A 412 10.29 -6.63 -2.63
N GLU A 413 9.65 -5.75 -3.40
CA GLU A 413 10.09 -4.38 -3.60
C GLU A 413 10.00 -3.55 -2.31
N ARG A 414 8.99 -3.81 -1.45
CA ARG A 414 8.83 -3.14 -0.15
C ARG A 414 9.99 -3.44 0.81
N VAL A 415 10.51 -4.67 0.78
CA VAL A 415 11.66 -5.10 1.60
C VAL A 415 13.01 -4.92 0.90
N GLY A 416 13.05 -4.20 -0.24
CA GLY A 416 14.28 -3.91 -0.96
C GLY A 416 14.91 -5.09 -1.70
N GLN A 417 14.17 -6.18 -1.90
CA GLN A 417 14.62 -7.43 -2.54
C GLN A 417 14.38 -7.45 -4.06
N ILE A 418 14.20 -6.29 -4.71
CA ILE A 418 14.17 -6.15 -6.18
C ILE A 418 15.30 -5.22 -6.62
N PRO A 419 16.24 -5.63 -7.50
CA PRO A 419 16.34 -6.94 -8.17
C PRO A 419 16.49 -8.11 -7.20
N LEU A 420 15.82 -9.23 -7.48
CA LEU A 420 15.86 -10.45 -6.67
C LEU A 420 17.30 -10.97 -6.57
N ARG A 421 17.82 -11.14 -5.36
CA ARG A 421 19.18 -11.66 -5.16
C ARG A 421 19.14 -12.79 -4.14
N PRO A 422 19.35 -14.04 -4.57
CA PRO A 422 19.60 -15.12 -3.64
C PRO A 422 20.78 -14.76 -2.74
N SER A 423 20.56 -14.83 -1.43
CA SER A 423 21.50 -14.49 -0.37
C SER A 423 21.41 -15.56 0.71
N PRO A 424 22.22 -16.64 0.63
CA PRO A 424 22.23 -17.69 1.63
C PRO A 424 22.69 -17.25 3.03
N GLU A 425 23.27 -16.05 3.15
CA GLU A 425 23.64 -15.40 4.42
C GLU A 425 22.45 -14.68 5.08
N MET A 426 21.30 -14.60 4.40
CA MET A 426 20.08 -14.00 4.93
C MET A 426 19.35 -15.02 5.80
N GLU A 427 19.07 -14.67 7.05
CA GLU A 427 18.33 -15.53 7.96
C GLU A 427 16.86 -15.65 7.50
N PRO A 428 16.31 -16.87 7.35
CA PRO A 428 14.92 -17.08 6.92
C PRO A 428 13.88 -16.37 7.79
N ALA A 429 14.06 -16.42 9.12
CA ALA A 429 13.16 -15.78 10.08
C ALA A 429 13.18 -14.25 9.96
N GLU A 430 14.36 -13.64 9.80
CA GLU A 430 14.51 -12.20 9.60
C GLU A 430 13.79 -11.74 8.33
N LEU A 431 14.01 -12.44 7.21
CA LEU A 431 13.35 -12.13 5.95
C LEU A 431 11.82 -12.32 6.02
N SER A 432 11.35 -13.36 6.70
CA SER A 432 9.92 -13.60 6.92
C SER A 432 9.29 -12.45 7.71
N ALA A 433 9.91 -12.03 8.82
CA ALA A 433 9.45 -10.90 9.63
C ALA A 433 9.39 -9.61 8.80
N MET A 434 10.43 -9.30 8.02
CA MET A 434 10.44 -8.15 7.12
C MET A 434 9.29 -8.19 6.10
N LEU A 435 8.99 -9.37 5.54
CA LEU A 435 7.90 -9.54 4.58
C LEU A 435 6.54 -9.37 5.24
N MET A 436 6.35 -9.89 6.46
CA MET A 436 5.12 -9.72 7.23
C MET A 436 4.91 -8.27 7.67
N ASP A 437 5.94 -7.58 8.16
CA ASP A 437 5.89 -6.16 8.48
C ASP A 437 5.53 -5.31 7.26
N ALA A 438 6.05 -5.68 6.09
CA ALA A 438 5.74 -4.99 4.84
C ALA A 438 4.29 -5.20 4.36
N LEU A 439 3.53 -6.13 4.94
CA LEU A 439 2.09 -6.30 4.68
C LEU A 439 1.24 -5.31 5.48
N ALA A 440 1.72 -4.84 6.64
CA ALA A 440 1.02 -3.85 7.44
C ALA A 440 0.75 -2.59 6.61
N GLU A 441 -0.52 -2.14 6.57
CA GLU A 441 -0.84 -0.90 5.88
C GLU A 441 -0.22 0.28 6.64
N GLU A 442 0.74 0.98 6.01
CA GLU A 442 1.20 2.26 6.55
C GLU A 442 0.02 3.23 6.66
N GLU A 443 -0.40 3.52 7.89
CA GLU A 443 -1.40 4.54 8.15
C GLU A 443 -0.92 5.90 7.62
N PRO A 444 -1.79 6.67 6.95
CA PRO A 444 -1.43 8.02 6.56
C PRO A 444 -1.06 8.86 7.80
N PRO A 445 -0.01 9.69 7.73
CA PRO A 445 0.29 10.63 8.79
C PRO A 445 -0.95 11.48 9.14
N PRO A 446 -1.18 11.89 10.39
CA PRO A 446 -2.42 12.58 10.79
C PRO A 446 -2.78 13.81 9.93
N CYS A 447 -1.76 14.56 9.49
CA CYS A 447 -1.95 15.71 8.61
C CYS A 447 -2.40 15.37 7.17
N VAL A 448 -2.14 14.14 6.71
CA VAL A 448 -2.63 13.58 5.46
C VAL A 448 -4.02 13.01 5.68
N THR A 449 -4.26 12.26 6.77
CA THR A 449 -5.58 11.72 7.15
C THR A 449 -6.65 12.80 7.14
N GLU A 450 -6.40 13.94 7.79
CA GLU A 450 -7.32 15.08 7.81
C GLU A 450 -7.67 15.60 6.40
N LEU A 451 -6.72 15.53 5.46
CA LEU A 451 -6.95 15.95 4.07
C LEU A 451 -7.73 14.91 3.28
N LEU A 452 -7.49 13.62 3.50
CA LEU A 452 -8.23 12.54 2.86
C LEU A 452 -9.68 12.50 3.36
N ASP A 453 -9.91 12.65 4.66
CA ASP A 453 -11.25 12.75 5.25
C ASP A 453 -12.03 13.93 4.68
N LEU A 454 -11.36 15.09 4.53
CA LEU A 454 -11.95 16.25 3.88
C LEU A 454 -12.34 15.95 2.42
N LEU A 455 -11.50 15.21 1.69
CA LEU A 455 -11.76 14.83 0.31
C LEU A 455 -12.99 13.90 0.20
N ILE A 456 -13.07 12.92 1.10
CA ILE A 456 -14.16 11.93 1.16
C ILE A 456 -15.46 12.61 1.60
N ALA A 457 -15.42 13.46 2.63
CA ALA A 457 -16.60 14.17 3.14
C ALA A 457 -17.12 15.28 2.21
N GLN A 458 -16.36 15.70 1.19
CA GLN A 458 -16.76 16.80 0.31
C GLN A 458 -18.03 16.49 -0.48
N GLY A 459 -18.21 15.24 -0.95
CA GLY A 459 -19.41 14.75 -1.65
C GLY A 459 -19.85 15.57 -2.88
N GLN A 460 -18.98 16.43 -3.41
CA GLN A 460 -19.29 17.41 -4.46
C GLN A 460 -18.09 17.61 -5.38
N ASP A 461 -18.33 18.23 -6.53
CA ASP A 461 -17.36 18.35 -7.61
C ASP A 461 -16.33 19.49 -7.46
N PHE A 462 -16.30 20.21 -6.32
CA PHE A 462 -15.43 21.36 -6.14
C PHE A 462 -14.65 21.35 -4.82
N LEU A 463 -13.46 21.97 -4.85
CA LEU A 463 -12.71 22.38 -3.67
C LEU A 463 -12.43 23.88 -3.70
N SER A 464 -12.64 24.55 -2.58
CA SER A 464 -12.32 25.97 -2.43
C SER A 464 -10.82 26.22 -2.68
N PRO A 465 -10.42 27.42 -3.15
CA PRO A 465 -9.00 27.77 -3.31
C PRO A 465 -8.19 27.61 -2.02
N SER A 466 -8.79 27.75 -0.84
CA SER A 466 -8.16 27.49 0.45
C SER A 466 -7.89 26.00 0.67
N GLN A 467 -8.86 25.12 0.41
CA GLN A 467 -8.69 23.67 0.53
C GLN A 467 -7.60 23.18 -0.42
N ARG A 468 -7.66 23.57 -1.71
CA ARG A 468 -6.64 23.21 -2.72
C ARG A 468 -5.22 23.62 -2.31
N ARG A 469 -5.06 24.80 -1.68
CA ARG A 469 -3.78 25.25 -1.14
C ARG A 469 -3.26 24.38 0.02
N ARG A 470 -4.13 23.74 0.81
CA ARG A 470 -3.71 22.82 1.87
C ARG A 470 -3.06 21.57 1.27
N PHE A 471 -3.71 20.94 0.28
CA PHE A 471 -3.13 19.83 -0.48
C PHE A 471 -1.80 20.22 -1.14
N ALA A 472 -1.73 21.41 -1.74
CA ALA A 472 -0.49 21.89 -2.37
C ALA A 472 0.68 22.06 -1.38
N ARG A 473 0.41 22.38 -0.11
CA ARG A 473 1.45 22.46 0.93
C ARG A 473 1.99 21.09 1.32
N GLN A 474 1.15 20.06 1.31
CA GLN A 474 1.50 18.67 1.63
C GLN A 474 1.74 17.81 0.38
N ARG A 475 2.13 18.44 -0.75
CA ARG A 475 2.20 17.79 -2.06
C ARG A 475 2.94 16.45 -2.05
N ALA A 476 4.14 16.38 -1.47
CA ALA A 476 4.94 15.15 -1.51
C ALA A 476 4.29 14.01 -0.72
N LEU A 477 3.72 14.31 0.44
CA LEU A 477 3.09 13.34 1.33
C LEU A 477 1.74 12.86 0.80
N VAL A 478 0.93 13.74 0.21
CA VAL A 478 -0.45 13.40 -0.17
C VAL A 478 -0.58 12.63 -1.48
N ILE A 479 0.37 12.80 -2.42
CA ILE A 479 0.25 12.19 -3.77
C ILE A 479 0.12 10.66 -3.74
N PRO A 480 0.92 9.88 -2.97
CA PRO A 480 0.76 8.43 -2.90
C PRO A 480 -0.65 8.00 -2.49
N TYR A 481 -1.26 8.68 -1.52
CA TYR A 481 -2.60 8.37 -1.05
C TYR A 481 -3.69 8.80 -2.04
N LEU A 482 -3.52 9.92 -2.74
CA LEU A 482 -4.41 10.28 -3.85
C LEU A 482 -4.36 9.22 -4.98
N ILE A 483 -3.18 8.66 -5.26
CA ILE A 483 -3.05 7.55 -6.21
C ILE A 483 -3.80 6.32 -5.71
N ARG A 484 -3.68 5.96 -4.42
CA ARG A 484 -4.44 4.85 -3.80
C ARG A 484 -5.95 5.04 -3.95
N ILE A 485 -6.48 6.23 -3.64
CA ILE A 485 -7.92 6.55 -3.81
C ILE A 485 -8.36 6.36 -5.27
N VAL A 486 -7.54 6.76 -6.25
CA VAL A 486 -7.91 6.61 -7.67
C VAL A 486 -7.83 5.16 -8.14
N GLN A 487 -6.89 4.37 -7.61
CA GLN A 487 -6.73 2.95 -7.96
C GLN A 487 -7.84 2.09 -7.39
N ASP A 488 -8.36 2.44 -6.21
CA ASP A 488 -9.45 1.74 -5.57
C ASP A 488 -10.80 2.10 -6.20
N LYS A 489 -11.37 1.15 -6.94
CA LYS A 489 -12.62 1.31 -7.67
C LYS A 489 -13.83 1.52 -6.77
N ARG A 490 -13.74 1.20 -5.47
CA ARG A 490 -14.83 1.46 -4.52
C ARG A 490 -15.12 2.97 -4.42
N TYR A 491 -14.11 3.82 -4.54
CA TYR A 491 -14.27 5.29 -4.54
C TYR A 491 -14.90 5.86 -5.82
N TRP A 492 -15.14 5.02 -6.84
CA TRP A 492 -15.73 5.45 -8.11
C TRP A 492 -17.25 5.28 -8.10
N LEU A 493 -17.77 4.46 -7.18
CA LEU A 493 -19.19 4.12 -7.10
C LEU A 493 -19.98 5.21 -6.36
N GLU A 494 -21.24 5.43 -6.77
CA GLU A 494 -22.14 6.40 -6.13
C GLU A 494 -22.47 6.05 -4.67
N ASP A 495 -22.49 4.76 -4.34
CA ASP A 495 -22.67 4.23 -2.98
C ASP A 495 -21.34 4.02 -2.23
N GLY A 496 -20.21 4.33 -2.88
CA GLY A 496 -18.88 4.26 -2.30
C GLY A 496 -18.51 5.49 -1.46
N PRO A 497 -17.32 5.47 -0.81
CA PRO A 497 -16.87 6.59 0.00
C PRO A 497 -16.75 7.88 -0.83
N GLY A 498 -17.42 8.94 -0.36
CA GLY A 498 -17.48 10.22 -1.05
C GLY A 498 -18.31 10.23 -2.33
N GLU A 499 -19.22 9.26 -2.51
CA GLU A 499 -20.24 9.23 -3.56
C GLU A 499 -19.65 9.35 -4.98
N GLY A 500 -18.51 8.69 -5.24
CA GLY A 500 -17.78 8.79 -6.51
C GLY A 500 -16.90 10.05 -6.66
N TRP A 501 -17.21 11.12 -5.93
CA TRP A 501 -16.52 12.40 -6.04
C TRP A 501 -15.10 12.39 -5.49
N ALA A 502 -14.81 11.55 -4.48
CA ALA A 502 -13.48 11.43 -3.91
C ALA A 502 -12.43 11.07 -4.97
N ALA A 503 -12.71 10.07 -5.83
CA ALA A 503 -11.82 9.69 -6.93
C ALA A 503 -11.67 10.79 -7.99
N VAL A 504 -12.77 11.47 -8.36
CA VAL A 504 -12.73 12.60 -9.31
C VAL A 504 -11.88 13.73 -8.77
N LEU A 505 -12.08 14.14 -7.52
CA LEU A 505 -11.30 15.20 -6.87
C LEU A 505 -9.82 14.82 -6.74
N ALA A 506 -9.53 13.55 -6.39
CA ALA A 506 -8.16 13.05 -6.35
C ALA A 506 -7.47 13.16 -7.71
N VAL A 507 -8.12 12.74 -8.81
CA VAL A 507 -7.61 12.90 -10.19
C VAL A 507 -7.31 14.37 -10.51
N ARG A 508 -8.25 15.28 -10.23
CA ARG A 508 -8.08 16.73 -10.49
C ARG A 508 -6.91 17.31 -9.69
N LEU A 509 -6.78 16.92 -8.42
CA LEU A 509 -5.67 17.32 -7.55
C LEU A 509 -4.34 16.79 -8.09
N LEU A 510 -4.25 15.54 -8.53
CA LEU A 510 -3.03 14.98 -9.13
C LEU A 510 -2.60 15.81 -10.37
N GLY A 511 -3.55 16.24 -11.18
CA GLY A 511 -3.33 17.17 -12.29
C GLY A 511 -2.81 18.54 -11.85
N GLU A 512 -3.48 19.19 -10.90
CA GLU A 512 -3.08 20.52 -10.37
C GLU A 512 -1.70 20.47 -9.71
N LEU A 513 -1.44 19.43 -8.92
CA LEU A 513 -0.18 19.17 -8.23
C LEU A 513 0.93 18.71 -9.18
N LYS A 514 0.69 18.56 -10.49
CA LYS A 514 1.69 18.07 -11.46
C LYS A 514 2.32 16.75 -11.01
N ALA A 515 1.52 15.81 -10.52
CA ALA A 515 1.97 14.54 -9.97
C ALA A 515 2.42 13.60 -11.08
N THR A 516 3.71 13.62 -11.44
CA THR A 516 4.25 12.80 -12.53
C THR A 516 4.21 11.30 -12.22
N GLN A 517 4.30 10.92 -10.94
CA GLN A 517 4.18 9.53 -10.49
C GLN A 517 2.79 8.93 -10.69
N ALA A 518 1.76 9.76 -10.94
CA ALA A 518 0.41 9.28 -11.23
C ALA A 518 0.16 9.00 -12.72
N ALA A 519 1.19 9.02 -13.57
CA ALA A 519 1.03 8.90 -15.02
C ALA A 519 0.28 7.62 -15.44
N ASP A 520 0.73 6.46 -14.97
CA ASP A 520 0.10 5.17 -15.30
C ASP A 520 -1.28 5.01 -14.67
N THR A 521 -1.47 5.52 -13.45
CA THR A 521 -2.77 5.56 -12.78
C THR A 521 -3.77 6.39 -13.58
N LEU A 522 -3.41 7.59 -14.03
CA LEU A 522 -4.28 8.45 -14.82
C LEU A 522 -4.58 7.89 -16.21
N VAL A 523 -3.60 7.25 -16.86
CA VAL A 523 -3.82 6.53 -18.13
C VAL A 523 -4.78 5.36 -17.91
N SER A 524 -4.59 4.61 -16.82
CA SER A 524 -5.52 3.54 -16.42
C SER A 524 -6.91 4.07 -16.12
N THR A 525 -7.01 5.26 -15.50
CA THR A 525 -8.31 5.90 -15.24
C THR A 525 -9.08 6.13 -16.53
N VAL A 526 -8.42 6.64 -17.58
CA VAL A 526 -9.04 6.83 -18.90
C VAL A 526 -9.46 5.48 -19.52
N ALA A 527 -8.65 4.44 -19.35
CA ALA A 527 -8.91 3.11 -19.89
C ALA A 527 -10.05 2.37 -19.18
N ASP A 528 -10.25 2.66 -17.90
CA ASP A 528 -11.24 1.99 -17.05
C ASP A 528 -12.55 2.79 -16.91
N SER A 529 -12.67 3.94 -17.60
CA SER A 529 -13.85 4.79 -17.56
C SER A 529 -14.33 5.13 -18.97
N ARG A 530 -15.60 5.48 -19.10
CA ARG A 530 -16.21 5.81 -20.39
C ARG A 530 -16.19 7.32 -20.65
N PRO A 531 -16.26 7.77 -21.92
CA PRO A 531 -16.28 9.20 -22.26
C PRO A 531 -17.40 10.01 -21.61
N GLU A 532 -18.52 9.38 -21.23
CA GLU A 532 -19.61 9.99 -20.47
C GLU A 532 -19.30 10.22 -18.98
N ASP A 533 -18.30 9.54 -18.42
CA ASP A 533 -17.98 9.62 -17.00
C ASP A 533 -17.18 10.89 -16.69
N VAL A 534 -17.54 11.58 -15.60
CA VAL A 534 -16.84 12.82 -15.16
C VAL A 534 -15.35 12.57 -14.90
N ILE A 535 -15.02 11.38 -14.38
CA ILE A 535 -13.63 11.00 -14.08
C ILE A 535 -12.78 10.84 -15.36
N HIS A 536 -13.39 10.48 -16.50
CA HIS A 536 -12.70 10.31 -17.78
C HIS A 536 -12.10 11.63 -18.27
N ASP A 537 -12.91 12.68 -18.33
CA ASP A 537 -12.46 14.02 -18.71
C ASP A 537 -11.49 14.60 -17.66
N ALA A 538 -11.75 14.35 -16.37
CA ALA A 538 -10.82 14.76 -15.31
C ALA A 538 -9.42 14.15 -15.50
N ALA A 539 -9.34 12.88 -15.88
CA ALA A 539 -8.07 12.19 -16.12
C ALA A 539 -7.36 12.72 -17.39
N LEU A 540 -8.07 12.88 -18.50
CA LEU A 540 -7.54 13.48 -19.73
C LEU A 540 -6.98 14.89 -19.49
N PHE A 541 -7.74 15.73 -18.78
CA PHE A 541 -7.34 17.10 -18.47
C PHE A 541 -6.17 17.15 -17.50
N SER A 542 -6.12 16.24 -16.53
CA SER A 542 -5.01 16.10 -15.59
C SER A 542 -3.73 15.67 -16.29
N LEU A 543 -3.78 14.66 -17.17
CA LEU A 543 -2.65 14.24 -18.01
C LEU A 543 -2.11 15.41 -18.86
N MET A 544 -3.00 16.14 -19.56
CA MET A 544 -2.63 17.31 -20.35
C MET A 544 -2.06 18.45 -19.49
N THR A 545 -2.55 18.59 -18.26
CA THR A 545 -2.11 19.60 -17.31
C THR A 545 -0.73 19.27 -16.76
N ILE A 546 -0.44 18.01 -16.42
CA ILE A 546 0.91 17.56 -16.03
C ILE A 546 1.89 17.78 -17.19
N GLY A 547 1.48 17.46 -18.41
CA GLY A 547 2.21 17.78 -19.63
C GLY A 547 3.22 16.70 -20.04
N ARG A 548 4.36 17.10 -20.62
CA ARG A 548 5.33 16.17 -21.24
C ARG A 548 5.84 15.03 -20.33
N PRO A 549 6.00 15.18 -19.00
CA PRO A 549 6.46 14.08 -18.15
C PRO A 549 5.60 12.81 -18.20
N VAL A 550 4.29 12.90 -18.50
CA VAL A 550 3.42 11.70 -18.61
C VAL A 550 3.42 11.07 -20.00
N LEU A 551 4.13 11.66 -20.97
CA LEU A 551 4.19 11.16 -22.35
C LEU A 551 4.63 9.69 -22.46
N PRO A 552 5.61 9.19 -21.69
CA PRO A 552 6.00 7.77 -21.76
C PRO A 552 4.84 6.81 -21.44
N ALA A 553 4.05 7.09 -20.40
CA ALA A 553 2.89 6.27 -20.01
C ALA A 553 1.81 6.26 -21.10
N VAL A 554 1.50 7.45 -21.67
CA VAL A 554 0.57 7.56 -22.80
C VAL A 554 1.09 6.76 -23.99
N GLN A 555 2.36 6.89 -24.36
CA GLN A 555 2.95 6.13 -25.46
C GLN A 555 2.95 4.62 -25.22
N ALA A 556 3.16 4.18 -23.97
CA ALA A 556 3.07 2.77 -23.61
C ALA A 556 1.67 2.22 -23.90
N TYR A 557 0.61 2.96 -23.56
CA TYR A 557 -0.76 2.57 -23.91
C TYR A 557 -0.96 2.46 -25.43
N PHE A 558 -0.43 3.41 -26.22
CA PHE A 558 -0.51 3.32 -27.68
C PHE A 558 0.23 2.10 -28.24
N ARG A 559 1.37 1.71 -27.66
CA ARG A 559 2.15 0.54 -28.06
C ARG A 559 1.46 -0.77 -27.71
N TYR A 560 0.90 -0.88 -26.52
CA TYR A 560 0.55 -2.17 -25.94
C TYR A 560 -0.96 -2.39 -25.71
N GLY A 561 -1.74 -1.33 -25.47
CA GLY A 561 -3.18 -1.43 -25.19
C GLY A 561 -3.99 -1.96 -26.38
N ARG A 562 -5.07 -2.69 -26.09
CA ARG A 562 -5.97 -3.27 -27.11
C ARG A 562 -7.14 -2.36 -27.44
N ASP A 563 -7.65 -1.61 -26.45
CA ASP A 563 -8.85 -0.82 -26.64
C ASP A 563 -8.60 0.41 -27.54
N ILE A 564 -9.37 0.47 -28.62
CA ILE A 564 -9.25 1.52 -29.63
C ILE A 564 -9.93 2.82 -29.19
N GLU A 565 -11.02 2.74 -28.40
CA GLU A 565 -11.70 3.94 -27.89
C GLU A 565 -10.83 4.67 -26.85
N THR A 566 -10.17 3.93 -25.96
CA THR A 566 -9.16 4.51 -25.05
C THR A 566 -8.03 5.17 -25.85
N LYS A 567 -7.56 4.55 -26.94
CA LYS A 567 -6.54 5.17 -27.81
C LYS A 567 -7.02 6.45 -28.49
N THR A 568 -8.29 6.52 -28.92
CA THR A 568 -8.83 7.77 -29.51
C THR A 568 -9.03 8.85 -28.45
N SER A 569 -9.43 8.51 -27.21
CA SER A 569 -9.46 9.45 -26.08
C SER A 569 -8.06 9.97 -25.74
N LEU A 570 -7.07 9.09 -25.57
CA LEU A 570 -5.69 9.45 -25.28
C LEU A 570 -4.99 10.17 -26.45
N ALA A 571 -5.54 10.12 -27.67
CA ALA A 571 -5.02 10.87 -28.81
C ALA A 571 -5.02 12.39 -28.52
N GLU A 572 -6.03 12.91 -27.83
CA GLU A 572 -6.08 14.32 -27.43
C GLU A 572 -4.85 14.69 -26.59
N VAL A 573 -4.53 13.85 -25.61
CA VAL A 573 -3.36 14.02 -24.73
C VAL A 573 -2.09 13.98 -25.57
N LEU A 574 -1.92 12.94 -26.40
CA LEU A 574 -0.74 12.73 -27.23
C LEU A 574 -0.51 13.88 -28.23
N GLY A 575 -1.55 14.41 -28.85
CA GLY A 575 -1.47 15.56 -29.74
C GLY A 575 -0.95 16.81 -29.02
N ARG A 576 -1.42 17.05 -27.80
CA ARG A 576 -1.07 18.24 -27.02
C ARG A 576 0.35 18.18 -26.44
N ILE A 577 0.76 17.04 -25.87
CA ILE A 577 2.04 16.91 -25.16
C ILE A 577 3.16 16.30 -26.04
N GLY A 578 2.80 15.72 -27.19
CA GLY A 578 3.69 14.95 -28.07
C GLY A 578 4.37 15.71 -29.20
N GLN A 579 4.19 17.03 -29.33
CA GLN A 579 4.72 17.85 -30.46
C GLN A 579 6.23 17.70 -30.75
N ARG A 580 7.02 17.30 -29.74
CA ARG A 580 8.48 17.13 -29.85
C ARG A 580 8.92 15.67 -29.88
N SER A 581 7.99 14.75 -30.05
CA SER A 581 8.23 13.31 -30.11
C SER A 581 8.11 12.82 -31.56
N PRO A 582 9.14 12.18 -32.12
CA PRO A 582 9.11 11.70 -33.50
C PRO A 582 8.01 10.64 -33.73
N ASP A 583 7.72 9.85 -32.70
CA ASP A 583 6.79 8.70 -32.79
C ASP A 583 5.32 9.10 -32.66
N SER A 584 5.02 10.28 -32.12
CA SER A 584 3.64 10.69 -31.83
C SER A 584 2.77 10.72 -33.08
N PHE A 585 3.30 11.17 -34.22
CA PHE A 585 2.57 11.09 -35.48
C PHE A 585 2.31 9.65 -35.91
N THR A 586 3.28 8.75 -35.76
CA THR A 586 3.16 7.33 -36.13
C THR A 586 2.06 6.67 -35.32
N PHE A 587 2.02 6.90 -34.01
CA PHE A 587 0.96 6.39 -33.13
C PHE A 587 -0.42 6.93 -33.51
N LEU A 588 -0.56 8.25 -33.70
CA LEU A 588 -1.83 8.85 -34.12
C LEU A 588 -2.28 8.32 -35.48
N ARG A 589 -1.35 8.09 -36.42
CA ARG A 589 -1.66 7.52 -37.73
C ARG A 589 -2.16 6.08 -37.62
N GLN A 590 -1.52 5.24 -36.81
CA GLN A 590 -1.97 3.86 -36.61
C GLN A 590 -3.40 3.82 -36.05
N VAL A 591 -3.70 4.67 -35.06
CA VAL A 591 -5.05 4.78 -34.49
C VAL A 591 -6.04 5.38 -35.49
N TRP A 592 -5.64 6.36 -36.29
CA TRP A 592 -6.46 6.92 -37.37
C TRP A 592 -6.89 5.86 -38.39
N GLU A 593 -5.96 4.96 -38.75
CA GLU A 593 -6.20 3.88 -39.72
C GLU A 593 -7.07 2.76 -39.12
N ALA A 594 -6.98 2.52 -37.81
CA ALA A 594 -7.70 1.44 -37.12
C ALA A 594 -9.10 1.83 -36.61
N ALA A 595 -9.24 3.00 -35.97
CA ALA A 595 -10.50 3.46 -35.38
C ALA A 595 -11.46 3.93 -36.47
N ASP A 596 -12.77 3.78 -36.31
CA ASP A 596 -13.80 4.44 -37.14
C ASP A 596 -14.43 5.67 -36.46
N TRP A 597 -15.39 6.33 -37.14
CA TRP A 597 -16.05 7.51 -36.58
C TRP A 597 -16.90 7.22 -35.34
N SER A 598 -17.49 6.01 -35.22
CA SER A 598 -18.23 5.59 -34.03
C SER A 598 -17.30 5.43 -32.82
N GLN A 599 -16.05 5.05 -33.08
CA GLN A 599 -14.96 4.97 -32.09
C GLN A 599 -14.23 6.30 -31.87
N ASN A 600 -14.92 7.43 -32.13
CA ASN A 600 -14.44 8.78 -31.84
C ASN A 600 -13.15 9.20 -32.60
N ARG A 601 -12.98 8.74 -33.86
CA ARG A 601 -11.86 9.14 -34.75
C ARG A 601 -11.67 10.67 -34.87
N ARG A 602 -12.71 11.48 -34.61
CA ARG A 602 -12.60 12.96 -34.50
C ARG A 602 -11.54 13.42 -33.50
N MET A 603 -11.34 12.71 -32.39
CA MET A 603 -10.32 13.06 -31.40
C MET A 603 -8.90 12.91 -31.96
N VAL A 604 -8.70 11.97 -32.88
CA VAL A 604 -7.43 11.82 -33.61
C VAL A 604 -7.24 12.97 -34.62
N ALA A 605 -8.32 13.45 -35.26
CA ALA A 605 -8.25 14.65 -36.10
C ALA A 605 -7.82 15.88 -35.30
N LEU A 606 -8.43 16.09 -34.12
CA LEU A 606 -8.03 17.13 -33.17
C LEU A 606 -6.56 17.00 -32.80
N ALA A 607 -6.13 15.79 -32.47
CA ALA A 607 -4.75 15.48 -32.09
C ALA A 607 -3.75 15.81 -33.20
N PHE A 608 -4.08 15.56 -34.48
CA PHE A 608 -3.22 15.96 -35.60
C PHE A 608 -3.05 17.48 -35.69
N GLY A 609 -4.12 18.24 -35.48
CA GLY A 609 -4.06 19.70 -35.42
C GLY A 609 -3.20 20.22 -34.26
N ASP A 610 -3.37 19.62 -33.07
CA ASP A 610 -2.59 19.96 -31.87
C ASP A 610 -1.11 19.54 -31.98
N LEU A 611 -0.82 18.42 -32.65
CA LEU A 611 0.55 17.93 -32.91
C LEU A 611 1.31 18.83 -33.88
N ARG A 612 0.59 19.49 -34.80
CA ARG A 612 1.13 20.38 -35.85
C ARG A 612 2.07 19.69 -36.85
N ASP A 613 1.91 18.39 -37.06
CA ASP A 613 2.65 17.64 -38.05
C ASP A 613 1.93 17.67 -39.41
N ARG A 614 2.57 18.29 -40.41
CA ARG A 614 1.99 18.46 -41.76
C ARG A 614 1.77 17.14 -42.50
N ARG A 615 2.37 16.02 -42.04
CA ARG A 615 2.08 14.69 -42.59
C ARG A 615 0.61 14.28 -42.44
N ALA A 616 -0.14 14.92 -41.54
CA ALA A 616 -1.57 14.67 -41.36
C ALA A 616 -2.46 15.28 -42.45
N ILE A 617 -1.97 16.27 -43.21
CA ILE A 617 -2.80 17.02 -44.18
C ILE A 617 -3.53 16.10 -45.18
N PRO A 618 -2.87 15.11 -45.84
CA PRO A 618 -3.58 14.24 -46.78
C PRO A 618 -4.66 13.37 -46.11
N LEU A 619 -4.44 12.94 -44.87
CA LEU A 619 -5.40 12.13 -44.11
C LEU A 619 -6.65 12.95 -43.78
N LEU A 620 -6.47 14.18 -43.30
CA LEU A 620 -7.56 15.09 -42.96
C LEU A 620 -8.34 15.55 -44.21
N GLN A 621 -7.65 15.82 -45.33
CA GLN A 621 -8.31 16.14 -46.60
C GLN A 621 -9.13 14.99 -47.17
N ALA A 622 -8.71 13.74 -46.95
CA ALA A 622 -9.50 12.57 -47.30
C ALA A 622 -10.72 12.44 -46.37
N ALA A 623 -10.56 12.71 -45.08
CA ALA A 623 -11.64 12.69 -44.08
C ALA A 623 -12.82 13.60 -44.45
N LEU A 624 -12.53 14.79 -45.00
CA LEU A 624 -13.58 15.73 -45.43
C LEU A 624 -14.45 15.23 -46.59
N LYS A 625 -14.06 14.14 -47.25
CA LYS A 625 -14.83 13.50 -48.32
C LYS A 625 -15.46 12.18 -47.88
N ASP A 626 -15.24 11.78 -46.63
CA ASP A 626 -15.77 10.54 -46.07
C ASP A 626 -17.26 10.71 -45.79
N ARG A 627 -18.09 9.84 -46.39
CA ARG A 627 -19.55 9.86 -46.22
C ARG A 627 -19.99 9.32 -44.86
N ALA A 628 -19.10 8.67 -44.13
CA ALA A 628 -19.39 8.17 -42.80
C ALA A 628 -19.27 9.27 -41.73
N ALA A 629 -18.51 10.33 -41.99
CA ALA A 629 -18.30 11.46 -41.08
C ALA A 629 -19.57 12.31 -40.92
N ASP A 630 -19.91 12.67 -39.69
CA ASP A 630 -20.97 13.63 -39.40
C ASP A 630 -20.45 15.09 -39.38
N ALA A 631 -21.35 16.06 -39.17
CA ALA A 631 -20.99 17.48 -39.20
C ALA A 631 -19.93 17.84 -38.13
N LEU A 632 -19.95 17.18 -36.97
CA LEU A 632 -19.00 17.42 -35.89
C LEU A 632 -17.63 16.82 -36.23
N ASP A 633 -17.59 15.62 -36.80
CA ASP A 633 -16.37 15.00 -37.33
C ASP A 633 -15.65 15.89 -38.34
N LEU A 634 -16.43 16.42 -39.30
CA LEU A 634 -15.93 17.32 -40.34
C LEU A 634 -15.39 18.63 -39.74
N SER A 635 -16.05 19.16 -38.71
CA SER A 635 -15.61 20.38 -38.00
C SER A 635 -14.24 20.19 -37.33
N TYR A 636 -13.97 19.01 -36.76
CA TYR A 636 -12.68 18.69 -36.15
C TYR A 636 -11.57 18.56 -37.21
N ALA A 637 -11.85 17.89 -38.32
CA ALA A 637 -10.92 17.79 -39.43
C ALA A 637 -10.63 19.15 -40.08
N HIS A 638 -11.66 19.99 -40.24
CA HIS A 638 -11.56 21.35 -40.75
C HIS A 638 -10.67 22.23 -39.86
N TRP A 639 -10.95 22.24 -38.55
CA TRP A 639 -10.12 22.94 -37.58
C TRP A 639 -8.65 22.49 -37.65
N ALA A 640 -8.40 21.19 -37.71
CA ALA A 640 -7.05 20.64 -37.77
C ALA A 640 -6.31 21.07 -39.05
N LEU A 641 -6.98 21.09 -40.21
CA LEU A 641 -6.41 21.58 -41.46
C LEU A 641 -6.07 23.08 -41.39
N GLY A 642 -6.99 23.90 -40.87
CA GLY A 642 -6.75 25.32 -40.64
C GLY A 642 -5.54 25.54 -39.73
N ARG A 643 -5.42 24.74 -38.67
CA ARG A 643 -4.26 24.77 -37.76
C ARG A 643 -2.95 24.40 -38.42
N LEU A 644 -2.97 23.50 -39.40
CA LEU A 644 -1.81 23.09 -40.21
C LEU A 644 -1.51 24.05 -41.38
N GLY A 645 -2.33 25.09 -41.56
CA GLY A 645 -2.21 26.04 -42.67
C GLY A 645 -2.48 25.40 -44.02
N ALA A 646 -3.38 24.42 -44.07
CA ALA A 646 -3.87 23.78 -45.27
C ALA A 646 -5.27 24.32 -45.62
N PRO A 647 -5.61 24.44 -46.92
CA PRO A 647 -6.95 24.86 -47.32
C PRO A 647 -7.95 23.78 -46.88
N ALA A 648 -9.01 24.22 -46.21
CA ALA A 648 -10.17 23.41 -45.90
C ALA A 648 -11.39 24.00 -46.64
N PRO A 649 -12.17 23.18 -47.36
CA PRO A 649 -13.43 23.64 -47.94
C PRO A 649 -14.39 24.10 -46.84
N PRO A 650 -15.23 25.12 -47.10
CA PRO A 650 -16.20 25.58 -46.13
C PRO A 650 -17.09 24.42 -45.66
N LEU A 651 -17.33 24.37 -44.35
CA LEU A 651 -18.19 23.35 -43.74
C LEU A 651 -19.61 23.42 -44.34
N PRO A 652 -20.31 22.28 -44.50
CA PRO A 652 -21.73 22.30 -44.84
C PRO A 652 -22.48 23.11 -43.78
N VAL A 653 -23.34 24.03 -44.19
CA VAL A 653 -24.22 24.79 -43.28
C VAL A 653 -25.10 23.79 -42.53
N GLU A 654 -25.20 23.93 -41.21
CA GLU A 654 -25.94 23.06 -40.28
C GLU A 654 -27.38 22.82 -40.76
N GLU A 655 -27.61 21.75 -41.52
CA GLU A 655 -28.89 21.05 -41.47
C GLU A 655 -28.79 20.06 -40.31
N SER A 656 -29.79 20.04 -39.43
CA SER A 656 -29.85 19.28 -38.18
C SER A 656 -29.71 17.76 -38.39
N SER A 657 -28.51 17.32 -38.73
CA SER A 657 -28.17 15.92 -38.88
C SER A 657 -27.95 15.34 -37.49
N ARG A 658 -28.64 14.26 -37.17
CA ARG A 658 -28.34 13.43 -36.00
C ARG A 658 -26.84 13.11 -36.00
N LEU A 659 -26.14 13.47 -34.93
CA LEU A 659 -24.78 13.03 -34.69
C LEU A 659 -24.75 11.50 -34.66
N ARG A 660 -23.77 10.91 -35.32
CA ARG A 660 -23.59 9.45 -35.35
C ARG A 660 -22.83 8.97 -34.12
N THR A 661 -21.93 9.81 -33.64
CA THR A 661 -21.15 9.59 -32.42
C THR A 661 -21.50 10.69 -31.43
N PRO A 662 -21.81 10.36 -30.17
CA PRO A 662 -22.12 11.35 -29.15
C PRO A 662 -21.07 12.48 -29.09
N ALA A 663 -21.54 13.70 -28.84
CA ALA A 663 -20.61 14.79 -28.55
C ALA A 663 -19.89 14.48 -27.23
N PRO A 664 -18.60 14.84 -27.10
CA PRO A 664 -17.91 14.70 -25.82
C PRO A 664 -18.59 15.57 -24.76
N TYR A 665 -18.57 15.12 -23.50
CA TYR A 665 -19.21 15.83 -22.38
C TYR A 665 -18.76 17.30 -22.32
N ASN A 666 -17.45 17.55 -22.32
CA ASN A 666 -16.89 18.88 -22.49
C ASN A 666 -16.62 19.20 -23.98
N PRO A 667 -17.11 20.32 -24.55
CA PRO A 667 -16.86 20.67 -25.95
C PRO A 667 -15.38 21.02 -26.20
N ARG A 668 -14.71 20.36 -27.16
CA ARG A 668 -13.31 20.68 -27.50
C ARG A 668 -13.18 21.86 -28.48
N LEU A 669 -14.23 22.14 -29.25
CA LEU A 669 -14.32 23.26 -30.18
C LEU A 669 -15.51 24.17 -29.81
N ILE A 670 -15.29 25.47 -29.93
CA ILE A 670 -16.33 26.51 -29.94
C ILE A 670 -16.30 27.20 -31.32
N TYR A 671 -17.31 27.99 -31.65
CA TYR A 671 -17.39 28.69 -32.93
C TYR A 671 -17.37 30.20 -32.72
N ASP A 672 -16.64 30.91 -33.57
CA ASP A 672 -16.65 32.38 -33.55
C ASP A 672 -17.87 32.97 -34.30
N GLU A 673 -17.95 34.30 -34.35
CA GLU A 673 -19.03 35.03 -35.03
C GLU A 673 -19.14 34.75 -36.54
N PHE A 674 -18.10 34.16 -37.14
CA PHE A 674 -18.05 33.76 -38.55
C PHE A 674 -18.31 32.26 -38.75
N GLY A 675 -18.57 31.51 -37.67
CA GLY A 675 -18.77 30.06 -37.69
C GLY A 675 -17.47 29.28 -37.84
N GLU A 676 -16.30 29.90 -37.64
CA GLU A 676 -15.02 29.20 -37.68
C GLU A 676 -14.76 28.48 -36.34
N PRO A 677 -14.35 27.20 -36.36
CA PRO A 677 -14.07 26.47 -35.15
C PRO A 677 -12.79 26.98 -34.45
N LEU A 678 -12.84 27.13 -33.13
CA LEU A 678 -11.74 27.50 -32.25
C LEU A 678 -11.52 26.42 -31.19
N ARG A 679 -10.25 26.12 -30.90
CA ARG A 679 -9.86 25.09 -29.92
C ARG A 679 -9.94 25.61 -28.50
N LEU A 680 -10.89 25.07 -27.73
CA LEU A 680 -11.00 25.28 -26.30
C LEU A 680 -9.97 24.43 -25.56
N LYS A 681 -9.46 24.92 -24.43
CA LYS A 681 -8.53 24.18 -23.57
C LYS A 681 -9.10 24.10 -22.17
N TYR A 682 -8.72 23.08 -21.43
CA TYR A 682 -9.16 22.90 -20.04
C TYR A 682 -7.96 22.85 -19.09
N ASN A 683 -8.17 23.27 -17.84
CA ASN A 683 -7.28 22.95 -16.73
C ASN A 683 -7.68 21.61 -16.08
N ALA A 684 -6.95 21.17 -15.06
CA ALA A 684 -7.23 19.90 -14.37
C ALA A 684 -8.64 19.84 -13.75
N TRP A 685 -9.27 20.98 -13.45
CA TRP A 685 -10.61 21.08 -12.87
C TRP A 685 -11.74 21.06 -13.91
N GLY A 686 -11.42 20.95 -15.20
CA GLY A 686 -12.42 21.05 -16.26
C GLY A 686 -12.91 22.47 -16.50
N GLU A 687 -12.22 23.50 -15.98
CA GLU A 687 -12.54 24.89 -16.27
C GLU A 687 -11.98 25.24 -17.67
N PRO A 688 -12.82 25.73 -18.60
CA PRO A 688 -12.37 26.10 -19.93
C PRO A 688 -11.54 27.37 -19.89
N LEU A 689 -10.49 27.40 -20.70
CA LEU A 689 -9.50 28.46 -20.78
C LEU A 689 -9.62 29.16 -22.13
N CYS A 690 -9.62 30.48 -22.08
CA CYS A 690 -9.61 31.34 -23.26
C CYS A 690 -8.44 30.96 -24.20
N PRO A 691 -8.71 30.69 -25.49
CA PRO A 691 -7.67 30.34 -26.46
C PRO A 691 -6.58 31.42 -26.61
N ASP A 692 -6.93 32.69 -26.38
CA ASP A 692 -6.05 33.84 -26.56
C ASP A 692 -5.22 34.19 -25.33
N CYS A 693 -5.85 34.32 -24.16
CA CYS A 693 -5.18 34.79 -22.94
C CYS A 693 -4.94 33.69 -21.89
N GLY A 694 -5.57 32.52 -22.03
CA GLY A 694 -5.44 31.39 -21.11
C GLY A 694 -6.12 31.56 -19.75
N GLN A 695 -6.94 32.60 -19.56
CA GLN A 695 -7.76 32.77 -18.35
C GLN A 695 -9.02 31.89 -18.40
N PRO A 696 -9.56 31.46 -17.25
CA PRO A 696 -10.84 30.75 -17.19
C PRO A 696 -11.98 31.54 -17.85
N LEU A 697 -12.86 30.82 -18.54
CA LEU A 697 -14.11 31.30 -19.12
C LEU A 697 -15.29 30.81 -18.27
N VAL A 698 -16.39 31.55 -18.33
CA VAL A 698 -17.68 31.19 -17.71
C VAL A 698 -18.78 31.27 -18.77
N GLN A 699 -19.85 30.50 -18.61
CA GLN A 699 -21.04 30.67 -19.44
C GLN A 699 -21.87 31.85 -18.94
N ASP A 700 -22.36 32.68 -19.85
CA ASP A 700 -23.37 33.69 -19.55
C ASP A 700 -24.79 33.10 -19.56
N GLU A 701 -25.80 33.96 -19.35
CA GLU A 701 -27.22 33.56 -19.32
C GLU A 701 -27.72 32.97 -20.65
N SER A 702 -27.02 33.23 -21.78
CA SER A 702 -27.30 32.65 -23.09
C SER A 702 -26.52 31.36 -23.37
N GLY A 703 -25.65 30.93 -22.46
CA GLY A 703 -24.79 29.75 -22.63
C GLY A 703 -23.53 30.01 -23.45
N GLU A 704 -23.23 31.28 -23.77
CA GLU A 704 -22.01 31.66 -24.49
C GLU A 704 -20.81 31.75 -23.53
N TRP A 705 -19.65 31.31 -23.99
CA TRP A 705 -18.42 31.33 -23.19
C TRP A 705 -17.79 32.72 -23.19
N VAL A 706 -17.84 33.40 -22.05
CA VAL A 706 -17.34 34.76 -21.84
C VAL A 706 -16.29 34.82 -20.74
N HIS A 707 -15.55 35.93 -20.68
CA HIS A 707 -14.69 36.20 -19.53
C HIS A 707 -15.54 36.50 -18.28
N PRO A 708 -15.16 35.98 -17.10
CA PRO A 708 -15.84 36.36 -15.87
C PRO A 708 -15.75 37.87 -15.66
N PRO A 709 -16.83 38.52 -15.18
CA PRO A 709 -16.85 39.97 -14.98
C PRO A 709 -15.69 40.39 -14.08
N GLU A 710 -14.93 41.41 -14.49
CA GLU A 710 -13.81 41.93 -13.68
C GLU A 710 -14.32 42.28 -12.26
N PRO A 711 -13.68 41.78 -11.19
CA PRO A 711 -14.05 42.20 -9.85
C PRO A 711 -13.86 43.73 -9.75
N PRO A 712 -14.77 44.46 -9.07
CA PRO A 712 -14.68 45.90 -8.97
C PRO A 712 -13.29 46.27 -8.47
N ALA A 713 -12.57 47.06 -9.26
CA ALA A 713 -11.18 47.40 -9.00
C ALA A 713 -11.00 47.81 -7.52
N ARG A 714 -10.31 46.99 -6.74
CA ARG A 714 -9.84 47.40 -5.42
C ARG A 714 -9.06 48.68 -5.63
N ARG A 715 -9.57 49.79 -5.08
CA ARG A 715 -8.93 51.12 -5.12
C ARG A 715 -7.44 50.93 -4.86
N ALA A 716 -6.65 51.10 -5.93
CA ALA A 716 -5.20 51.07 -5.83
C ALA A 716 -4.79 52.18 -4.85
N THR A 717 -4.24 51.78 -3.71
CA THR A 717 -3.50 52.69 -2.84
C THR A 717 -2.33 53.21 -3.67
N ALA A 718 -2.37 54.50 -3.95
CA ALA A 718 -1.32 55.21 -4.66
C ALA A 718 -0.03 55.14 -3.84
N THR A 719 0.86 54.23 -4.19
CA THR A 719 2.29 54.36 -3.90
C THR A 719 3.04 54.26 -5.22
N GLY A 720 3.43 55.44 -5.71
CA GLY A 720 4.03 55.61 -7.01
C GLY A 720 5.42 54.98 -7.09
N ARG A 721 5.67 54.22 -8.16
CA ARG A 721 6.99 54.13 -8.78
C ARG A 721 6.84 54.19 -10.30
N ARG A 722 7.06 55.40 -10.84
CA ARG A 722 7.26 55.64 -12.27
C ARG A 722 8.46 54.81 -12.75
N ARG A 723 8.23 53.77 -13.55
CA ARG A 723 9.26 53.17 -14.42
C ARG A 723 9.08 53.69 -15.85
N HIS A 724 10.05 54.49 -16.30
CA HIS A 724 10.13 55.02 -17.66
C HIS A 724 10.23 53.89 -18.69
N LYS A 725 9.25 53.80 -19.60
CA LYS A 725 9.33 53.04 -20.86
C LYS A 725 10.30 53.75 -21.83
N ARG A 726 11.44 53.14 -22.15
CA ARG A 726 12.25 53.50 -23.33
C ARG A 726 11.67 52.82 -24.57
N LYS A 727 10.95 53.59 -25.39
CA LYS A 727 10.58 53.22 -26.78
C LYS A 727 11.84 53.25 -27.66
N ARG A 728 12.28 52.11 -28.19
CA ARG A 728 13.17 52.05 -29.36
C ARG A 728 12.30 51.94 -30.62
N LYS A 729 12.05 53.07 -31.27
CA LYS A 729 11.66 53.14 -32.68
C LYS A 729 12.86 52.67 -33.51
N ARG A 730 12.72 51.61 -34.30
CA ARG A 730 13.56 51.43 -35.50
C ARG A 730 12.79 52.00 -36.69
N ARG A 731 13.43 52.98 -37.35
CA ARG A 731 13.10 53.47 -38.69
C ARG A 731 14.23 52.97 -39.60
N ARG A 732 13.82 52.64 -40.83
CA ARG A 732 14.59 52.16 -41.99
C ARG A 732 14.83 50.66 -42.01
#